data_AF-A0A1V4I7L7-F1
#
_entry.id   AF-A0A1V4I7L7-F1
#
_cell.length_a   1.000
_cell.length_b   1.000
_cell.length_c   1.000
_cell.angle_alpha   90.00
_cell.angle_beta   90.00
_cell.angle_gamma   90.00
#
_symmetry.space_group_name_H-M   'P 1'
#
loop_
_entity.id
_entity.type
_entity.pdbx_description
1 polymer ?
#
loop_
_entity_poly.entity_id
_entity_poly.type
_entity_poly.pdbx_seq_one_letter_code
_entity_poly.pdbx_strand_id
1 'polypeptide(L)'
;MYDEAKAQHAVNFINCLKHTKGQWRGVPFDLLPWQDKIIRDIFGTVKENGYRQYNTAYVEIPKKNGKQLALDTPIPTPDGWTTMGEIKAGDKVIDEKGRPCNVVAISEIDDTEQAYKINFRDGTSIVAGERHLWKVQVTNNGRREKLLTTGEMYQKQFKTKSKENRALFRIPIADAFILPENKLPIDPYLFGYWIGNGNAVKPEITVMRDDVDEVIKNIPYKLHNRYKQEGNSDILVYKELKSILVKNFREKRIPIEYLRASAQQRKRLLQGLIDSDGCVSTAESQAIYVTILFELAKDVQDLLWSLGIKNTLKTAPSARYGIETGEICYLIKFTAFNDLEVSGLDRKLKRGRERNIKTRSHFHYIKSIEKTGKTKMRCIQVDSPSRLYLAGKSMIPTHNSELAAAVALYMTCGDGEWGAEVYGCAADRQQASIVFDVAVEMVEQCPALKKRIKPVLSVKRLIYKPTNSFYQVLSAEAYSKHGLNIHSVVFDELHAQPNRDLYDVMTKGSGDARLQPLFFLITTAGTDRNSICYEVHQKAVDILEGRKIDPTFYPVIYGIDDNDDWTLEKNWYKANPSLGHTIDIEKVRNAFNSAKENPAEENIFRQLRLNQWVKQSTRWMQMDKWDECAFKVDIDSLKGRECYGGLDLSSTNDITAFVLIFPPTPTDDKYYVLPFFWIPEENLKLRVRRDHVPYDVWAKQGFLKTTEGNVIHYGFIESFIEDLGKKYNIKEIAFDRWGAVQMVQNLEGLGFTVVPFGQGYKDMSPPTKELMKITLEKKIAHGGHPVLRWMMDNIYVKTDPAGNIKPDKEKSTEKIDGAVALIMALDRSIRHGNKESVYEKRGMRSFLD
;
A
#
# COMPACT_ATOMS: atom_id res chain seq x y z
N MET A 1 -23.18 -9.10 33.00
CA MET A 1 -22.76 -10.38 33.63
C MET A 1 -21.66 -11.01 32.77
N TYR A 2 -20.97 -12.05 33.27
CA TYR A 2 -19.98 -12.79 32.49
C TYR A 2 -20.35 -14.28 32.42
N ASP A 3 -20.40 -14.81 31.19
CA ASP A 3 -20.69 -16.19 30.84
C ASP A 3 -19.40 -16.86 30.33
N GLU A 4 -18.72 -17.58 31.22
CA GLU A 4 -17.47 -18.27 30.90
C GLU A 4 -17.66 -19.38 29.86
N ALA A 5 -18.84 -20.00 29.80
CA ALA A 5 -19.13 -21.05 28.82
C ALA A 5 -19.24 -20.48 27.41
N LYS A 6 -19.88 -19.31 27.22
CA LYS A 6 -19.90 -18.60 25.93
C LYS A 6 -18.54 -18.05 25.54
N ALA A 7 -17.81 -17.46 26.48
CA ALA A 7 -16.43 -17.00 26.25
C ALA A 7 -15.55 -18.16 25.75
N GLN A 8 -15.59 -19.29 26.45
CA GLN A 8 -14.77 -20.46 26.10
C GLN A 8 -15.27 -21.18 24.84
N HIS A 9 -16.57 -21.16 24.52
CA HIS A 9 -17.10 -21.65 23.24
C HIS A 9 -16.60 -20.84 22.05
N ALA A 10 -16.58 -19.50 22.15
CA ALA A 10 -16.03 -18.64 21.10
C ALA A 10 -14.52 -18.87 20.89
N VAL A 11 -13.74 -18.94 21.98
CA VAL A 11 -12.30 -19.28 21.93
C VAL A 11 -12.08 -20.68 21.37
N ASN A 12 -12.85 -21.69 21.83
CA ASN A 12 -12.74 -23.07 21.33
C ASN A 12 -13.07 -23.17 19.83
N PHE A 13 -14.09 -22.46 19.35
CA PHE A 13 -14.42 -22.45 17.92
C PHE A 13 -13.27 -21.86 17.11
N ILE A 14 -12.73 -20.72 17.54
CA ILE A 14 -11.64 -20.03 16.84
C ILE A 14 -10.37 -20.88 16.85
N ASN A 15 -10.01 -21.49 17.99
CA ASN A 15 -8.87 -22.44 18.06
C ASN A 15 -9.13 -23.74 17.27
N CYS A 16 -10.39 -24.12 17.00
CA CYS A 16 -10.75 -25.21 16.07
C CYS A 16 -10.66 -24.81 14.59
N LEU A 17 -10.66 -23.51 14.29
CA LEU A 17 -10.19 -23.03 12.99
C LEU A 17 -8.67 -23.22 12.91
N LYS A 18 -8.15 -23.03 11.71
CA LYS A 18 -6.72 -23.11 11.45
C LYS A 18 -6.29 -21.84 10.78
N HIS A 19 -5.06 -21.43 11.05
CA HIS A 19 -4.36 -20.54 10.12
C HIS A 19 -4.48 -21.13 8.71
N THR A 20 -4.68 -20.28 7.72
CA THR A 20 -5.00 -20.69 6.36
C THR A 20 -3.81 -20.59 5.44
N LYS A 21 -2.96 -19.62 5.74
CA LYS A 21 -1.94 -19.10 4.85
C LYS A 21 -0.58 -19.10 5.53
N GLY A 22 0.42 -18.66 4.76
CA GLY A 22 1.79 -19.11 4.94
C GLY A 22 1.83 -20.64 5.12
N GLN A 23 2.78 -21.08 5.92
CA GLN A 23 2.48 -21.91 7.08
C GLN A 23 2.33 -20.86 8.25
N TRP A 24 1.52 -20.91 9.31
CA TRP A 24 0.93 -21.96 10.17
C TRP A 24 0.01 -22.98 9.52
N ARG A 25 -0.57 -22.68 8.36
CA ARG A 25 -1.52 -23.51 7.60
C ARG A 25 -1.76 -24.94 8.09
N GLY A 26 -2.98 -25.19 8.57
CA GLY A 26 -3.41 -26.51 9.04
C GLY A 26 -3.19 -26.76 10.55
N VAL A 27 -2.37 -25.94 11.22
CA VAL A 27 -2.25 -25.88 12.68
C VAL A 27 -3.40 -25.02 13.27
N PRO A 28 -3.94 -25.36 14.46
CA PRO A 28 -4.88 -24.53 15.22
C PRO A 28 -4.56 -23.04 15.19
N PHE A 29 -5.61 -22.21 15.08
CA PHE A 29 -5.50 -20.76 15.19
C PHE A 29 -5.50 -20.35 16.67
N ASP A 30 -4.39 -20.63 17.36
CA ASP A 30 -4.25 -20.33 18.79
C ASP A 30 -4.17 -18.81 19.01
N LEU A 31 -5.15 -18.23 19.70
CA LEU A 31 -5.22 -16.79 20.00
C LEU A 31 -4.05 -16.32 20.88
N LEU A 32 -3.43 -15.17 20.53
CA LEU A 32 -2.48 -14.50 21.43
C LEU A 32 -3.21 -13.94 22.67
N PRO A 33 -2.54 -13.73 23.83
CA PRO A 33 -3.22 -13.33 25.07
C PRO A 33 -4.12 -12.08 24.95
N TRP A 34 -3.68 -11.06 24.20
CA TRP A 34 -4.49 -9.86 23.95
C TRP A 34 -5.69 -10.11 23.00
N GLN A 35 -5.61 -11.12 22.15
CA GLN A 35 -6.69 -11.53 21.23
C GLN A 35 -7.69 -12.44 21.95
N ASP A 36 -7.21 -13.40 22.75
CA ASP A 36 -8.02 -14.24 23.63
C ASP A 36 -8.84 -13.37 24.59
N LYS A 37 -8.24 -12.35 25.22
CA LYS A 37 -8.99 -11.36 26.00
C LYS A 37 -10.10 -10.68 25.19
N ILE A 38 -9.80 -10.13 24.01
CA ILE A 38 -10.81 -9.46 23.16
C ILE A 38 -11.98 -10.40 22.84
N ILE A 39 -11.72 -11.66 22.51
CA ILE A 39 -12.77 -12.65 22.26
C ILE A 39 -13.54 -12.98 23.55
N ARG A 40 -12.86 -13.20 24.69
CA ARG A 40 -13.53 -13.48 25.98
C ARG A 40 -14.44 -12.33 26.41
N ASP A 41 -13.99 -11.10 26.29
CA ASP A 41 -14.77 -9.93 26.69
C ASP A 41 -15.99 -9.73 25.76
N ILE A 42 -15.82 -9.84 24.44
CA ILE A 42 -16.90 -9.65 23.43
C ILE A 42 -17.95 -10.78 23.46
N PHE A 43 -17.55 -12.02 23.71
CA PHE A 43 -18.43 -13.19 23.64
C PHE A 43 -18.88 -13.71 25.02
N GLY A 44 -18.15 -13.41 26.09
CA GLY A 44 -18.51 -13.74 27.47
C GLY A 44 -19.36 -12.70 28.18
N THR A 45 -19.24 -11.41 27.84
CA THR A 45 -20.00 -10.36 28.53
C THR A 45 -21.45 -10.33 28.03
N VAL A 46 -22.41 -10.65 28.90
CA VAL A 46 -23.82 -10.81 28.58
C VAL A 46 -24.76 -9.97 29.47
N LYS A 47 -25.88 -9.57 28.87
CA LYS A 47 -27.06 -8.98 29.54
C LYS A 47 -27.75 -10.04 30.42
N GLU A 48 -28.65 -9.62 31.32
CA GLU A 48 -29.37 -10.53 32.24
C GLU A 48 -30.17 -11.63 31.51
N ASN A 49 -30.73 -11.29 30.35
CA ASN A 49 -31.41 -12.24 29.46
C ASN A 49 -30.46 -13.18 28.68
N GLY A 50 -29.17 -13.20 29.01
CA GLY A 50 -28.15 -14.05 28.41
C GLY A 50 -27.65 -13.61 27.02
N TYR A 51 -28.22 -12.58 26.40
CA TYR A 51 -27.74 -12.06 25.11
C TYR A 51 -26.42 -11.28 25.25
N ARG A 52 -25.59 -11.28 24.20
CA ARG A 52 -24.35 -10.48 24.13
C ARG A 52 -24.57 -9.05 24.60
N GLN A 53 -23.69 -8.53 25.46
CA GLN A 53 -23.78 -7.14 25.91
C GLN A 53 -23.30 -6.16 24.83
N TYR A 54 -22.12 -6.44 24.25
CA TYR A 54 -21.44 -5.58 23.30
C TYR A 54 -21.94 -5.76 21.86
N ASN A 55 -22.73 -4.81 21.36
CA ASN A 55 -23.21 -4.79 19.98
C ASN A 55 -22.17 -4.20 19.00
N THR A 56 -21.23 -3.40 19.47
CA THR A 56 -20.09 -2.88 18.68
C THR A 56 -18.79 -3.16 19.43
N ALA A 57 -17.75 -3.57 18.69
CA ALA A 57 -16.40 -3.68 19.20
C ALA A 57 -15.43 -2.94 18.28
N TYR A 58 -14.68 -1.99 18.84
CA TYR A 58 -13.69 -1.18 18.13
C TYR A 58 -12.29 -1.60 18.57
N VAL A 59 -11.47 -2.06 17.61
CA VAL A 59 -10.12 -2.57 17.86
C VAL A 59 -9.12 -1.78 17.02
N GLU A 60 -8.46 -0.83 17.67
CA GLU A 60 -7.41 0.00 17.10
C GLU A 60 -6.02 -0.54 17.48
N ILE A 61 -5.15 -0.79 16.49
CA ILE A 61 -3.82 -1.39 16.67
C ILE A 61 -2.81 -0.78 15.67
N PRO A 62 -1.51 -0.64 16.02
CA PRO A 62 -0.49 -0.16 15.09
C PRO A 62 -0.25 -1.11 13.91
N LYS A 63 0.12 -0.58 12.73
CA LYS A 63 0.46 -1.41 11.57
C LYS A 63 1.74 -2.20 11.83
N LYS A 64 1.68 -3.51 11.58
CA LYS A 64 2.86 -4.39 11.65
C LYS A 64 3.76 -4.13 10.45
N ASN A 65 4.83 -3.36 10.63
CA ASN A 65 5.81 -3.08 9.58
C ASN A 65 6.26 -4.35 8.85
N GLY A 66 6.02 -4.37 7.53
CA GLY A 66 6.94 -4.93 6.55
C GLY A 66 7.17 -6.44 6.57
N LYS A 67 6.68 -7.13 5.54
CA LYS A 67 7.23 -8.42 5.10
C LYS A 67 8.15 -8.15 3.92
N GLN A 68 9.25 -7.48 4.22
CA GLN A 68 10.05 -6.80 3.21
C GLN A 68 10.96 -7.76 2.42
N LEU A 69 11.25 -7.38 1.19
CA LEU A 69 12.23 -8.02 0.29
C LEU A 69 13.20 -6.95 -0.22
N ALA A 70 14.46 -7.32 -0.46
CA ALA A 70 15.47 -6.41 -0.99
C ALA A 70 15.07 -5.84 -2.35
N LEU A 71 15.40 -4.57 -2.63
CA LEU A 71 14.94 -3.87 -3.83
C LEU A 71 15.40 -4.54 -5.14
N ASP A 72 16.54 -5.23 -5.13
CA ASP A 72 17.06 -6.00 -6.26
C ASP A 72 16.32 -7.33 -6.51
N THR A 73 15.42 -7.74 -5.62
CA THR A 73 14.67 -9.00 -5.74
C THR A 73 13.84 -9.00 -7.03
N PRO A 74 14.09 -9.93 -7.98
CA PRO A 74 13.31 -10.00 -9.22
C PRO A 74 11.88 -10.48 -8.94
N ILE A 75 10.91 -9.82 -9.54
CA ILE A 75 9.48 -10.13 -9.45
C ILE A 75 8.98 -10.50 -10.85
N PRO A 76 8.38 -11.69 -11.06
CA PRO A 76 7.85 -12.09 -12.35
C PRO A 76 6.55 -11.33 -12.64
N THR A 77 6.44 -10.82 -13.85
CA THR A 77 5.26 -10.11 -14.37
C THR A 77 4.67 -10.89 -15.55
N PRO A 78 3.41 -10.64 -15.95
CA PRO A 78 2.84 -11.23 -17.16
C PRO A 78 3.68 -10.96 -18.41
N ASP A 79 4.35 -9.81 -18.46
CA ASP A 79 5.10 -9.32 -19.62
C ASP A 79 6.62 -9.60 -19.54
N GLY A 80 7.10 -10.10 -18.39
CA GLY A 80 8.50 -10.48 -18.20
C GLY A 80 8.96 -10.51 -16.74
N TRP A 81 9.79 -9.54 -16.37
CA TRP A 81 10.34 -9.33 -15.02
C TRP A 81 10.40 -7.83 -14.69
N THR A 82 10.24 -7.51 -13.42
CA THR A 82 10.60 -6.22 -12.81
C THR A 82 11.41 -6.47 -11.53
N THR A 83 11.86 -5.43 -10.83
CA THR A 83 12.44 -5.57 -9.49
C THR A 83 11.50 -5.04 -8.40
N MET A 84 11.71 -5.50 -7.17
CA MET A 84 11.05 -4.98 -5.97
C MET A 84 11.30 -3.46 -5.77
N GLY A 85 12.38 -2.89 -6.30
CA GLY A 85 12.64 -1.45 -6.29
C GLY A 85 11.79 -0.66 -7.29
N GLU A 86 11.73 -1.12 -8.54
CA GLU A 86 11.11 -0.41 -9.67
C GLU A 86 9.58 -0.45 -9.67
N ILE A 87 8.99 -1.46 -9.01
CA ILE A 87 7.56 -1.76 -9.03
C ILE A 87 6.69 -0.68 -8.36
N LYS A 88 5.50 -0.46 -8.94
CA LYS A 88 4.55 0.60 -8.59
C LYS A 88 3.16 0.02 -8.30
N ALA A 89 2.31 0.80 -7.63
CA ALA A 89 0.89 0.49 -7.56
C ALA A 89 0.27 0.58 -8.97
N GLY A 90 -0.58 -0.40 -9.30
CA GLY A 90 -1.13 -0.59 -10.65
C GLY A 90 -0.36 -1.59 -11.53
N ASP A 91 0.89 -1.92 -11.20
CA ASP A 91 1.66 -2.93 -11.95
C ASP A 91 1.08 -4.35 -11.74
N LYS A 92 1.36 -5.26 -12.70
CA LYS A 92 0.91 -6.67 -12.63
C LYS A 92 2.04 -7.62 -12.28
N VAL A 93 1.78 -8.50 -11.33
CA VAL A 93 2.68 -9.60 -10.91
C VAL A 93 1.93 -10.93 -10.96
N ILE A 94 2.63 -12.03 -10.69
CA ILE A 94 2.04 -13.39 -10.69
C ILE A 94 1.82 -13.91 -9.26
N ASP A 95 0.66 -14.54 -9.00
CA ASP A 95 0.32 -15.20 -7.73
C ASP A 95 0.78 -16.68 -7.65
N GLU A 96 0.60 -17.36 -6.52
CA GLU A 96 1.07 -18.76 -6.38
C GLU A 96 0.27 -19.78 -7.22
N LYS A 97 -0.84 -19.34 -7.82
CA LYS A 97 -1.66 -20.07 -8.79
C LYS A 97 -1.33 -19.71 -10.23
N GLY A 98 -0.22 -19.00 -10.44
CA GLY A 98 0.25 -18.59 -11.76
C GLY A 98 -0.61 -17.48 -12.38
N ARG A 99 -1.54 -16.87 -11.65
CA ARG A 99 -2.45 -15.86 -12.21
C ARG A 99 -1.85 -14.47 -12.14
N PRO A 100 -2.05 -13.63 -13.16
CA PRO A 100 -1.86 -12.19 -13.05
C PRO A 100 -2.71 -11.59 -11.92
N CYS A 101 -2.10 -10.77 -11.09
CA CYS A 101 -2.72 -10.00 -10.00
C CYS A 101 -2.09 -8.60 -9.96
N ASN A 102 -2.85 -7.60 -9.51
CA ASN A 102 -2.41 -6.20 -9.52
C ASN A 102 -1.77 -5.83 -8.18
N VAL A 103 -0.75 -4.95 -8.22
CA VAL A 103 -0.16 -4.32 -7.03
C VAL A 103 -1.07 -3.20 -6.54
N VAL A 104 -1.67 -3.39 -5.37
CA VAL A 104 -2.62 -2.47 -4.73
C VAL A 104 -1.87 -1.35 -3.98
N ALA A 105 -0.77 -1.69 -3.31
CA ALA A 105 0.03 -0.75 -2.54
C ALA A 105 1.51 -1.17 -2.48
N ILE A 106 2.38 -0.19 -2.29
CA ILE A 106 3.83 -0.35 -2.11
C ILE A 106 4.23 0.38 -0.83
N SER A 107 5.11 -0.21 -0.02
CA SER A 107 5.68 0.52 1.13
C SER A 107 6.81 1.45 0.69
N GLU A 108 7.17 2.37 1.57
CA GLU A 108 8.45 3.05 1.53
C GLU A 108 9.62 2.06 1.70
N ILE A 109 10.84 2.56 1.49
CA ILE A 109 12.07 1.79 1.52
C ILE A 109 12.66 1.83 2.94
N ASP A 110 12.93 0.66 3.51
CA ASP A 110 13.47 0.44 4.86
C ASP A 110 14.83 -0.26 4.75
N ASP A 111 15.87 0.22 5.43
CA ASP A 111 17.15 -0.48 5.63
C ASP A 111 17.51 -0.74 7.11
N THR A 112 16.56 -0.50 8.01
CA THR A 112 16.67 -0.67 9.46
C THR A 112 16.39 -2.09 9.93
N GLU A 113 15.63 -2.86 9.15
CA GLU A 113 15.38 -4.27 9.42
C GLU A 113 16.60 -5.15 9.07
N GLN A 114 16.99 -6.03 10.00
CA GLN A 114 18.00 -7.06 9.75
C GLN A 114 17.56 -7.94 8.57
N ALA A 115 18.25 -7.77 7.44
CA ALA A 115 18.07 -8.59 6.26
C ALA A 115 18.81 -9.93 6.37
N TYR A 116 18.27 -10.95 5.72
CA TYR A 116 18.82 -12.31 5.68
C TYR A 116 18.81 -12.83 4.24
N LYS A 117 19.92 -13.41 3.81
CA LYS A 117 20.03 -14.12 2.53
C LYS A 117 19.63 -15.58 2.73
N ILE A 118 18.54 -15.98 2.10
CA ILE A 118 18.04 -17.36 2.08
C ILE A 118 18.57 -18.01 0.80
N ASN A 119 19.49 -18.96 0.92
CA ASN A 119 20.06 -19.69 -0.21
C ASN A 119 19.32 -21.01 -0.41
N PHE A 120 18.92 -21.31 -1.64
CA PHE A 120 18.15 -22.51 -2.00
C PHE A 120 19.02 -23.57 -2.69
N ARG A 121 18.61 -24.84 -2.59
CA ARG A 121 19.33 -26.00 -3.19
C ARG A 121 19.22 -26.10 -4.72
N ASP A 122 18.41 -25.24 -5.35
CA ASP A 122 18.36 -25.05 -6.81
C ASP A 122 19.39 -24.01 -7.30
N GLY A 123 20.12 -23.36 -6.38
CA GLY A 123 21.15 -22.37 -6.67
C GLY A 123 20.66 -20.91 -6.65
N THR A 124 19.37 -20.68 -6.39
CA THR A 124 18.84 -19.31 -6.22
C THR A 124 18.99 -18.80 -4.79
N SER A 125 18.81 -17.49 -4.60
CA SER A 125 18.71 -16.87 -3.28
C SER A 125 17.72 -15.71 -3.29
N ILE A 126 17.07 -15.44 -2.16
CA ILE A 126 16.30 -14.22 -1.92
C ILE A 126 16.85 -13.54 -0.66
N VAL A 127 16.93 -12.20 -0.67
CA VAL A 127 17.25 -11.41 0.52
C VAL A 127 15.97 -10.79 1.06
N ALA A 128 15.67 -11.05 2.33
CA ALA A 128 14.39 -10.72 2.95
C ALA A 128 14.57 -10.22 4.38
N GLY A 129 13.63 -9.38 4.83
CA GLY A 129 13.61 -8.90 6.20
C GLY A 129 13.42 -10.03 7.21
N GLU A 130 13.90 -9.82 8.43
CA GLU A 130 13.77 -10.75 9.54
C GLU A 130 12.32 -11.23 9.73
N ARG A 131 11.36 -10.29 9.71
CA ARG A 131 9.90 -10.45 9.86
C ARG A 131 9.21 -11.11 8.67
N HIS A 132 9.89 -11.29 7.53
CA HIS A 132 9.27 -11.83 6.32
C HIS A 132 8.76 -13.27 6.56
N LEU A 133 7.49 -13.54 6.27
CA LEU A 133 6.84 -14.82 6.60
C LEU A 133 6.90 -15.81 5.43
N TRP A 134 7.42 -17.01 5.68
CA TRP A 134 7.66 -18.03 4.65
C TRP A 134 6.81 -19.28 4.83
N LYS A 135 6.25 -19.79 3.72
CA LYS A 135 5.55 -21.08 3.67
C LYS A 135 6.50 -22.29 3.60
N VAL A 136 7.38 -22.45 4.60
CA VAL A 136 8.18 -23.67 4.73
C VAL A 136 7.36 -24.87 5.27
N GLN A 137 7.83 -26.08 5.00
CA GLN A 137 7.57 -27.28 5.77
C GLN A 137 8.86 -27.63 6.52
N VAL A 138 8.78 -27.77 7.85
CA VAL A 138 9.92 -28.15 8.68
C VAL A 138 10.10 -29.66 8.61
N THR A 139 11.30 -30.13 8.25
CA THR A 139 11.56 -31.52 7.85
C THR A 139 11.94 -32.45 9.01
N ASN A 140 12.26 -31.90 10.19
CA ASN A 140 12.47 -32.70 11.39
C ASN A 140 11.16 -33.28 11.92
N ASN A 141 11.24 -34.45 12.57
CA ASN A 141 10.19 -35.15 13.32
C ASN A 141 8.74 -35.00 12.79
N GLY A 142 8.55 -35.33 11.49
CA GLY A 142 7.23 -35.58 10.92
C GLY A 142 6.74 -34.65 9.79
N ARG A 143 7.59 -33.80 9.20
CA ARG A 143 7.26 -32.95 8.02
C ARG A 143 6.01 -32.07 8.24
N ARG A 144 6.10 -31.04 9.08
CA ARG A 144 4.96 -30.18 9.47
C ARG A 144 5.01 -28.81 8.81
N GLU A 145 3.84 -28.25 8.50
CA GLU A 145 3.62 -26.80 8.38
C GLU A 145 3.44 -26.26 9.84
N LYS A 146 4.08 -25.12 10.18
CA LYS A 146 4.01 -24.30 11.42
C LYS A 146 4.08 -22.81 11.03
N LEU A 147 4.33 -21.76 11.83
CA LEU A 147 4.72 -20.45 11.27
C LEU A 147 6.19 -20.18 11.53
N LEU A 148 6.85 -19.48 10.59
CA LEU A 148 8.15 -18.85 10.79
C LEU A 148 8.32 -17.58 9.94
N THR A 149 8.89 -16.57 10.61
CA THR A 149 9.65 -15.46 10.04
C THR A 149 11.04 -15.93 9.54
N THR A 150 11.73 -15.15 8.70
CA THR A 150 13.11 -15.42 8.29
C THR A 150 14.06 -15.53 9.50
N GLY A 151 13.88 -14.67 10.50
CA GLY A 151 14.67 -14.69 11.74
C GLY A 151 14.51 -15.98 12.53
N GLU A 152 13.29 -16.48 12.71
CA GLU A 152 13.06 -17.76 13.38
C GLU A 152 13.60 -18.94 12.59
N MET A 153 13.55 -18.89 11.25
CA MET A 153 14.18 -19.91 10.40
C MET A 153 15.69 -19.93 10.61
N TYR A 154 16.35 -18.78 10.60
CA TYR A 154 17.78 -18.64 10.91
C TYR A 154 18.12 -19.18 12.31
N GLN A 155 17.37 -18.77 13.33
CA GLN A 155 17.58 -19.21 14.72
C GLN A 155 17.39 -20.73 14.89
N LYS A 156 16.39 -21.33 14.24
CA LYS A 156 16.16 -22.78 14.28
C LYS A 156 17.17 -23.57 13.45
N GLN A 157 17.71 -23.00 12.37
CA GLN A 157 18.85 -23.56 11.64
C GLN A 157 20.08 -23.65 12.55
N PHE A 158 20.45 -22.55 13.24
CA PHE A 158 21.59 -22.51 14.16
C PHE A 158 21.43 -23.45 15.36
N LYS A 159 20.23 -23.51 15.97
CA LYS A 159 19.98 -24.38 17.14
C LYS A 159 19.88 -25.88 16.81
N THR A 160 19.85 -26.27 15.53
CA THR A 160 19.75 -27.68 15.13
C THR A 160 21.11 -28.23 14.70
N LYS A 161 21.69 -29.17 15.48
CA LYS A 161 22.79 -30.03 15.02
C LYS A 161 22.32 -30.97 13.90
N SER A 162 22.16 -30.43 12.70
CA SER A 162 21.71 -31.18 11.52
C SER A 162 22.80 -32.14 11.05
N LYS A 163 22.45 -33.41 10.82
CA LYS A 163 23.31 -34.31 10.02
C LYS A 163 23.45 -33.69 8.63
N GLU A 164 24.68 -33.40 8.23
CA GLU A 164 25.11 -32.28 7.36
C GLU A 164 24.37 -32.11 6.01
N ASN A 165 23.69 -33.14 5.52
CA ASN A 165 23.04 -33.14 4.21
C ASN A 165 21.50 -33.02 4.25
N ARG A 166 20.84 -32.91 5.42
CA ARG A 166 19.37 -32.73 5.48
C ARG A 166 18.97 -31.26 5.68
N ALA A 167 18.29 -30.70 4.68
CA ALA A 167 17.69 -29.36 4.73
C ALA A 167 16.52 -29.30 5.72
N LEU A 168 16.59 -28.38 6.68
CA LEU A 168 15.59 -28.23 7.75
C LEU A 168 14.23 -27.72 7.24
N PHE A 169 14.23 -26.96 6.14
CA PHE A 169 13.05 -26.28 5.59
C PHE A 169 12.89 -26.53 4.09
N ARG A 170 11.64 -26.60 3.62
CA ARG A 170 11.29 -26.68 2.18
C ARG A 170 10.02 -25.87 1.86
N ILE A 171 9.99 -25.07 0.80
CA ILE A 171 8.82 -24.25 0.43
C ILE A 171 8.12 -24.88 -0.79
N PRO A 172 6.77 -24.99 -0.86
CA PRO A 172 6.07 -25.45 -2.06
C PRO A 172 6.42 -24.61 -3.29
N ILE A 173 6.35 -25.23 -4.47
CA ILE A 173 6.54 -24.57 -5.76
C ILE A 173 5.19 -24.01 -6.25
N ALA A 174 5.23 -22.92 -7.01
CA ALA A 174 4.05 -22.31 -7.63
C ALA A 174 3.41 -23.23 -8.70
N ASP A 175 2.12 -23.05 -8.95
CA ASP A 175 1.47 -23.67 -10.11
C ASP A 175 1.87 -22.93 -11.42
N ALA A 176 1.64 -23.56 -12.57
CA ALA A 176 2.02 -23.02 -13.87
C ALA A 176 1.30 -21.69 -14.19
N PHE A 177 2.02 -20.74 -14.80
CA PHE A 177 1.50 -19.42 -15.18
C PHE A 177 0.30 -19.54 -16.12
N ILE A 178 -0.81 -18.91 -15.74
CA ILE A 178 -2.08 -18.84 -16.47
C ILE A 178 -2.10 -17.53 -17.25
N LEU A 179 -1.45 -17.57 -18.42
CA LEU A 179 -1.33 -16.44 -19.35
C LEU A 179 -2.09 -16.75 -20.66
N PRO A 180 -2.58 -15.72 -21.38
CA PRO A 180 -3.29 -15.89 -22.64
C PRO A 180 -2.37 -16.46 -23.75
N GLU A 181 -2.97 -16.85 -24.87
CA GLU A 181 -2.20 -17.18 -26.08
C GLU A 181 -1.53 -15.93 -26.64
N ASN A 182 -0.28 -16.08 -27.07
CA ASN A 182 0.52 -15.00 -27.66
C ASN A 182 0.74 -15.24 -29.16
N LYS A 183 0.89 -14.17 -29.94
CA LYS A 183 1.12 -14.25 -31.40
C LYS A 183 2.62 -14.40 -31.67
N LEU A 184 3.09 -15.64 -31.60
CA LEU A 184 4.52 -15.98 -31.71
C LEU A 184 5.01 -15.96 -33.18
N PRO A 185 6.27 -15.56 -33.44
CA PRO A 185 6.86 -15.55 -34.79
C PRO A 185 6.86 -16.90 -35.53
N ILE A 186 6.91 -18.01 -34.79
CA ILE A 186 6.81 -19.37 -35.32
C ILE A 186 6.21 -20.31 -34.28
N ASP A 187 5.78 -21.50 -34.72
CA ASP A 187 5.30 -22.58 -33.87
C ASP A 187 6.27 -22.92 -32.71
N PRO A 188 5.79 -23.02 -31.45
CA PRO A 188 6.66 -23.25 -30.29
C PRO A 188 7.49 -24.55 -30.35
N TYR A 189 6.94 -25.64 -30.89
CA TYR A 189 7.65 -26.92 -30.97
C TYR A 189 8.80 -26.83 -31.98
N LEU A 190 8.54 -26.26 -33.15
CA LEU A 190 9.58 -26.00 -34.14
C LEU A 190 10.63 -25.00 -33.60
N PHE A 191 10.21 -23.98 -32.84
CA PHE A 191 11.13 -23.04 -32.19
C PHE A 191 12.07 -23.74 -31.20
N GLY A 192 11.53 -24.58 -30.32
CA GLY A 192 12.31 -25.36 -29.36
C GLY A 192 13.27 -26.34 -30.02
N TYR A 193 12.81 -27.04 -31.05
CA TYR A 193 13.64 -27.98 -31.80
C TYR A 193 14.77 -27.25 -32.56
N TRP A 194 14.48 -26.08 -33.14
CA TRP A 194 15.49 -25.24 -33.79
C TRP A 194 16.49 -24.65 -32.79
N ILE A 195 16.07 -24.28 -31.57
CA ILE A 195 16.99 -23.80 -30.54
C ILE A 195 18.06 -24.86 -30.22
N GLY A 196 17.68 -26.14 -30.14
CA GLY A 196 18.63 -27.24 -30.09
C GLY A 196 19.34 -27.45 -31.42
N ASN A 197 18.85 -28.43 -32.20
CA ASN A 197 19.53 -28.94 -33.39
C ASN A 197 19.24 -28.16 -34.69
N GLY A 198 18.78 -26.92 -34.61
CA GLY A 198 18.62 -26.01 -35.75
C GLY A 198 19.90 -25.27 -36.15
N ASN A 199 20.02 -24.95 -37.44
CA ASN A 199 21.11 -24.11 -37.95
C ASN A 199 20.82 -22.63 -37.61
N ALA A 200 21.81 -21.90 -37.10
CA ALA A 200 21.67 -20.48 -36.75
C ALA A 200 21.29 -19.60 -37.96
N VAL A 201 21.90 -19.85 -39.13
CA VAL A 201 21.85 -18.99 -40.32
C VAL A 201 21.12 -19.62 -41.52
N LYS A 202 20.56 -20.82 -41.36
CA LYS A 202 19.75 -21.49 -42.39
C LYS A 202 18.42 -21.98 -41.81
N PRO A 203 17.33 -21.98 -42.60
CA PRO A 203 16.00 -22.39 -42.16
C PRO A 203 15.84 -23.92 -42.12
N GLU A 204 16.69 -24.59 -41.34
CA GLU A 204 16.84 -26.04 -41.29
C GLU A 204 17.05 -26.57 -39.86
N ILE A 205 16.58 -27.80 -39.59
CA ILE A 205 16.81 -28.55 -38.36
C ILE A 205 17.38 -29.94 -38.66
N THR A 206 18.28 -30.44 -37.82
CA THR A 206 18.83 -31.79 -37.91
C THR A 206 18.09 -32.73 -36.96
N VAL A 207 17.57 -33.84 -37.47
CA VAL A 207 16.71 -34.79 -36.73
C VAL A 207 17.29 -36.20 -36.83
N MET A 208 17.25 -36.98 -35.75
CA MET A 208 17.62 -38.41 -35.82
C MET A 208 16.64 -39.15 -36.72
N ARG A 209 17.13 -40.02 -37.60
CA ARG A 209 16.31 -40.60 -38.69
C ARG A 209 15.07 -41.34 -38.18
N ASP A 210 15.19 -41.99 -37.03
CA ASP A 210 14.12 -42.74 -36.35
C ASP A 210 13.02 -41.84 -35.74
N ASP A 211 13.32 -40.56 -35.50
CA ASP A 211 12.38 -39.56 -34.96
C ASP A 211 11.66 -38.74 -36.03
N VAL A 212 12.14 -38.77 -37.29
CA VAL A 212 11.75 -37.79 -38.33
C VAL A 212 10.25 -37.69 -38.52
N ASP A 213 9.54 -38.81 -38.60
CA ASP A 213 8.13 -38.81 -38.95
C ASP A 213 7.24 -38.36 -37.76
N GLU A 214 7.67 -38.60 -36.50
CA GLU A 214 7.05 -37.99 -35.31
C GLU A 214 7.35 -36.49 -35.20
N VAL A 215 8.59 -36.06 -35.50
CA VAL A 215 8.97 -34.63 -35.52
C VAL A 215 8.17 -33.86 -36.58
N ILE A 216 8.01 -34.42 -37.79
CA ILE A 216 7.18 -33.82 -38.84
C ILE A 216 5.72 -33.71 -38.38
N LYS A 217 5.16 -34.76 -37.77
CA LYS A 217 3.79 -34.77 -37.24
C LYS A 217 3.54 -33.69 -36.18
N ASN A 218 4.55 -33.34 -35.38
CA ASN A 218 4.47 -32.32 -34.32
C ASN A 218 4.67 -30.87 -34.82
N ILE A 219 5.02 -30.67 -36.10
CA ILE A 219 5.26 -29.36 -36.72
C ILE A 219 4.08 -29.01 -37.66
N PRO A 220 3.37 -27.88 -37.47
CA PRO A 220 2.17 -27.55 -38.26
C PRO A 220 2.44 -27.02 -39.68
N TYR A 221 3.71 -26.95 -40.10
CA TYR A 221 4.12 -26.40 -41.39
C TYR A 221 4.44 -27.50 -42.40
N LYS A 222 4.22 -27.22 -43.69
CA LYS A 222 4.59 -28.14 -44.76
C LYS A 222 6.11 -28.19 -44.92
N LEU A 223 6.69 -29.36 -44.68
CA LEU A 223 8.10 -29.65 -44.92
C LEU A 223 8.51 -29.22 -46.35
N HIS A 224 9.55 -28.39 -46.47
CA HIS A 224 10.01 -27.91 -47.77
C HIS A 224 10.94 -28.92 -48.47
N ASN A 225 11.87 -29.51 -47.72
CA ASN A 225 12.79 -30.54 -48.23
C ASN A 225 13.36 -31.41 -47.09
N ARG A 226 13.82 -32.62 -47.44
CA ARG A 226 14.47 -33.61 -46.54
C ARG A 226 15.77 -34.09 -47.18
N TYR A 227 16.91 -33.78 -46.57
CA TYR A 227 18.22 -34.25 -47.01
C TYR A 227 18.75 -35.32 -46.04
N LYS A 228 19.07 -36.52 -46.52
CA LYS A 228 19.71 -37.55 -45.68
C LYS A 228 21.19 -37.22 -45.50
N GLN A 229 21.70 -37.31 -44.27
CA GLN A 229 23.14 -37.20 -43.99
C GLN A 229 23.79 -38.57 -43.84
N GLU A 230 25.12 -38.60 -44.00
CA GLU A 230 25.96 -39.71 -43.54
C GLU A 230 25.83 -39.85 -42.01
N GLY A 231 25.62 -41.09 -41.54
CA GLY A 231 25.18 -41.35 -40.17
C GLY A 231 23.66 -41.50 -40.05
N ASN A 232 23.11 -41.37 -38.83
CA ASN A 232 21.69 -41.62 -38.54
C ASN A 232 20.85 -40.33 -38.36
N SER A 233 21.09 -39.32 -39.20
CA SER A 233 20.35 -38.05 -39.17
C SER A 233 19.91 -37.57 -40.56
N ASP A 234 18.80 -36.86 -40.59
CA ASP A 234 18.29 -36.15 -41.76
C ASP A 234 18.13 -34.65 -41.43
N ILE A 235 18.39 -33.78 -42.41
CA ILE A 235 18.10 -32.35 -42.32
C ILE A 235 16.69 -32.10 -42.88
N LEU A 236 15.85 -31.43 -42.11
CA LEU A 236 14.52 -30.96 -42.50
C LEU A 236 14.52 -29.45 -42.70
N VAL A 237 13.99 -28.97 -43.82
CA VAL A 237 13.91 -27.54 -44.15
C VAL A 237 12.47 -27.02 -44.00
N TYR A 238 12.31 -25.94 -43.26
CA TYR A 238 11.03 -25.24 -43.04
C TYR A 238 11.23 -23.75 -43.30
N LYS A 239 10.57 -23.19 -44.32
CA LYS A 239 10.82 -21.80 -44.79
C LYS A 239 10.51 -20.75 -43.71
N GLU A 240 9.61 -21.10 -42.81
CA GLU A 240 9.11 -20.31 -41.70
C GLU A 240 10.22 -19.97 -40.70
N LEU A 241 11.21 -20.85 -40.54
CA LEU A 241 12.40 -20.62 -39.69
C LEU A 241 13.19 -19.35 -40.08
N LYS A 242 13.02 -18.82 -41.30
CA LYS A 242 13.64 -17.55 -41.73
C LYS A 242 13.29 -16.36 -40.81
N SER A 243 12.16 -16.41 -40.10
CA SER A 243 11.73 -15.32 -39.21
C SER A 243 12.51 -15.22 -37.89
N ILE A 244 13.28 -16.26 -37.53
CA ILE A 244 13.95 -16.39 -36.23
C ILE A 244 15.48 -16.56 -36.30
N LEU A 245 16.07 -16.53 -37.51
CA LEU A 245 17.49 -16.80 -37.69
C LEU A 245 18.38 -15.74 -37.03
N VAL A 246 19.53 -16.18 -36.51
CA VAL A 246 20.51 -15.36 -35.77
C VAL A 246 21.87 -15.43 -36.44
N LYS A 247 22.77 -14.47 -36.21
CA LYS A 247 24.03 -14.36 -36.99
C LYS A 247 24.97 -15.55 -36.75
N ASN A 248 24.91 -16.15 -35.56
CA ASN A 248 25.70 -17.32 -35.19
C ASN A 248 25.03 -18.10 -34.03
N PHE A 249 25.47 -19.34 -33.80
CA PHE A 249 24.90 -20.23 -32.78
C PHE A 249 24.87 -19.64 -31.35
N ARG A 250 25.85 -18.81 -30.95
CA ARG A 250 25.92 -18.27 -29.58
C ARG A 250 24.87 -17.18 -29.31
N GLU A 251 24.18 -16.69 -30.34
CA GLU A 251 23.06 -15.74 -30.22
C GLU A 251 21.70 -16.42 -29.97
N LYS A 252 21.62 -17.76 -29.95
CA LYS A 252 20.36 -18.47 -29.65
C LYS A 252 19.87 -18.18 -28.22
N ARG A 253 18.64 -17.67 -28.12
CA ARG A 253 17.90 -17.31 -26.89
C ARG A 253 16.43 -17.72 -27.02
N ILE A 254 15.70 -17.78 -25.91
CA ILE A 254 14.23 -17.81 -25.92
C ILE A 254 13.70 -16.38 -25.69
N PRO A 255 13.04 -15.75 -26.67
CA PRO A 255 12.42 -14.43 -26.49
C PRO A 255 11.31 -14.43 -25.43
N ILE A 256 11.08 -13.27 -24.80
CA ILE A 256 10.18 -13.14 -23.65
C ILE A 256 8.73 -13.45 -24.01
N GLU A 257 8.32 -13.20 -25.26
CA GLU A 257 6.99 -13.52 -25.77
C GLU A 257 6.68 -15.01 -25.71
N TYR A 258 7.68 -15.89 -25.86
CA TYR A 258 7.55 -17.34 -25.64
C TYR A 258 7.55 -17.68 -24.14
N LEU A 259 8.46 -17.08 -23.35
CA LEU A 259 8.54 -17.28 -21.89
C LEU A 259 7.30 -16.78 -21.14
N ARG A 260 6.44 -16.00 -21.79
CA ARG A 260 5.15 -15.50 -21.27
C ARG A 260 3.94 -15.88 -22.11
N ALA A 261 4.09 -16.79 -23.07
CA ALA A 261 2.99 -17.36 -23.86
C ALA A 261 2.02 -18.21 -23.00
N SER A 262 0.98 -18.77 -23.62
CA SER A 262 0.06 -19.68 -22.90
C SER A 262 0.80 -20.89 -22.35
N ALA A 263 0.24 -21.53 -21.32
CA ALA A 263 0.82 -22.74 -20.74
C ALA A 263 1.00 -23.84 -21.80
N GLN A 264 0.09 -23.94 -22.77
CA GLN A 264 0.17 -24.90 -23.88
C GLN A 264 1.26 -24.52 -24.90
N GLN A 265 1.42 -23.23 -25.23
CA GLN A 265 2.50 -22.77 -26.09
C GLN A 265 3.88 -22.99 -25.45
N ARG A 266 4.05 -22.66 -24.16
CA ARG A 266 5.28 -22.94 -23.40
C ARG A 266 5.56 -24.43 -23.24
N LYS A 267 4.53 -25.25 -23.04
CA LYS A 267 4.66 -26.72 -23.05
C LYS A 267 5.18 -27.23 -24.40
N ARG A 268 4.62 -26.79 -25.53
CA ARG A 268 5.10 -27.20 -26.87
C ARG A 268 6.53 -26.72 -27.14
N LEU A 269 6.95 -25.56 -26.63
CA LEU A 269 8.35 -25.15 -26.63
C LEU A 269 9.24 -26.11 -25.82
N LEU A 270 8.83 -26.48 -24.60
CA LEU A 270 9.56 -27.47 -23.80
C LEU A 270 9.68 -28.82 -24.52
N GLN A 271 8.63 -29.27 -25.20
CA GLN A 271 8.64 -30.50 -25.99
C GLN A 271 9.75 -30.45 -27.07
N GLY A 272 9.78 -29.41 -27.91
CA GLY A 272 10.81 -29.26 -28.94
C GLY A 272 12.25 -29.18 -28.38
N LEU A 273 12.44 -28.51 -27.24
CA LEU A 273 13.73 -28.46 -26.53
C LEU A 273 14.17 -29.82 -25.97
N ILE A 274 13.22 -30.65 -25.52
CA ILE A 274 13.50 -31.98 -24.96
C ILE A 274 13.61 -33.04 -26.06
N ASP A 275 13.01 -32.83 -27.22
CA ASP A 275 13.08 -33.73 -28.36
C ASP A 275 14.37 -33.57 -29.17
N SER A 276 14.90 -32.34 -29.24
CA SER A 276 16.26 -32.03 -29.69
C SER A 276 17.32 -32.35 -28.62
N ASP A 277 17.96 -31.36 -28.00
CA ASP A 277 19.09 -31.49 -27.06
C ASP A 277 18.70 -31.92 -25.63
N GLY A 278 17.64 -32.72 -25.53
CA GLY A 278 17.16 -33.29 -24.27
C GLY A 278 17.01 -34.80 -24.29
N CYS A 279 17.02 -35.37 -23.09
CA CYS A 279 16.76 -36.79 -22.87
C CYS A 279 15.85 -37.01 -21.65
N VAL A 280 15.09 -38.11 -21.68
CA VAL A 280 14.38 -38.64 -20.52
C VAL A 280 14.98 -40.00 -20.18
N SER A 281 15.49 -40.12 -18.96
CA SER A 281 16.05 -41.34 -18.39
C SER A 281 14.95 -42.36 -18.10
N THR A 282 15.20 -43.64 -18.39
CA THR A 282 14.36 -44.76 -17.92
C THR A 282 14.47 -44.95 -16.40
N ALA A 283 15.59 -44.57 -15.79
CA ALA A 283 15.75 -44.49 -14.34
C ALA A 283 15.16 -43.18 -13.79
N GLU A 284 14.27 -43.28 -12.79
CA GLU A 284 13.58 -42.20 -12.08
C GLU A 284 12.73 -41.20 -12.90
N SER A 285 12.62 -41.38 -14.22
CA SER A 285 12.06 -40.39 -15.16
C SER A 285 12.76 -39.02 -15.07
N GLN A 286 14.08 -39.04 -14.89
CA GLN A 286 14.87 -37.81 -14.87
C GLN A 286 14.98 -37.25 -16.29
N ALA A 287 14.43 -36.05 -16.51
CA ALA A 287 14.65 -35.27 -17.71
C ALA A 287 15.92 -34.42 -17.56
N ILE A 288 16.69 -34.32 -18.64
CA ILE A 288 17.89 -33.49 -18.73
C ILE A 288 17.86 -32.76 -20.07
N TYR A 289 17.94 -31.43 -20.04
CA TYR A 289 18.31 -30.59 -21.19
C TYR A 289 19.77 -30.16 -21.04
N VAL A 290 20.53 -30.10 -22.15
CA VAL A 290 21.96 -29.75 -22.14
C VAL A 290 22.24 -28.64 -23.16
N THR A 291 23.03 -27.64 -22.76
CA THR A 291 23.57 -26.62 -23.67
C THR A 291 24.92 -26.10 -23.19
N ILE A 292 25.76 -25.55 -24.08
CA ILE A 292 26.97 -24.80 -23.69
C ILE A 292 26.71 -23.30 -23.51
N LEU A 293 25.50 -22.83 -23.79
CA LEU A 293 25.12 -21.42 -23.70
C LEU A 293 24.48 -21.13 -22.33
N PHE A 294 25.23 -20.47 -21.43
CA PHE A 294 24.76 -20.13 -20.07
C PHE A 294 23.44 -19.35 -20.08
N GLU A 295 23.34 -18.35 -20.96
CA GLU A 295 22.17 -17.49 -21.09
C GLU A 295 20.92 -18.25 -21.56
N LEU A 296 21.05 -19.10 -22.59
CA LEU A 296 19.98 -20.00 -23.01
C LEU A 296 19.60 -20.98 -21.90
N ALA A 297 20.56 -21.44 -21.10
CA ALA A 297 20.26 -22.26 -19.93
C ALA A 297 19.43 -21.49 -18.89
N LYS A 298 19.60 -20.17 -18.74
CA LYS A 298 18.75 -19.34 -17.87
C LYS A 298 17.34 -19.16 -18.44
N ASP A 299 17.21 -18.98 -19.76
CA ASP A 299 15.92 -18.92 -20.44
C ASP A 299 15.11 -20.21 -20.21
N VAL A 300 15.75 -21.38 -20.34
CA VAL A 300 15.12 -22.69 -20.09
C VAL A 300 14.79 -22.88 -18.60
N GLN A 301 15.55 -22.29 -17.67
CA GLN A 301 15.14 -22.26 -16.25
C GLN A 301 13.86 -21.43 -16.03
N ASP A 302 13.70 -20.25 -16.65
CA ASP A 302 12.48 -19.44 -16.58
C ASP A 302 11.29 -20.19 -17.20
N LEU A 303 11.47 -20.77 -18.39
CA LEU A 303 10.46 -21.61 -19.05
C LEU A 303 9.95 -22.71 -18.10
N LEU A 304 10.86 -23.46 -17.46
CA LEU A 304 10.50 -24.53 -16.53
C LEU A 304 9.83 -23.99 -15.26
N TRP A 305 10.32 -22.91 -14.66
CA TRP A 305 9.68 -22.33 -13.46
C TRP A 305 8.29 -21.77 -13.76
N SER A 306 8.10 -21.08 -14.90
CA SER A 306 6.79 -20.58 -15.35
C SER A 306 5.78 -21.69 -15.66
N LEU A 307 6.25 -22.92 -15.91
CA LEU A 307 5.43 -24.14 -16.06
C LEU A 307 5.21 -24.88 -14.73
N GLY A 308 5.66 -24.34 -13.60
CA GLY A 308 5.61 -24.99 -12.28
C GLY A 308 6.58 -26.19 -12.15
N ILE A 309 7.54 -26.32 -13.07
CA ILE A 309 8.45 -27.46 -13.17
C ILE A 309 9.74 -27.17 -12.41
N LYS A 310 9.93 -27.87 -11.28
CA LYS A 310 11.18 -27.80 -10.53
C LYS A 310 12.36 -28.26 -11.38
N ASN A 311 13.32 -27.36 -11.53
CA ASN A 311 14.58 -27.64 -12.19
C ASN A 311 15.78 -27.40 -11.25
N THR A 312 16.92 -28.01 -11.60
CA THR A 312 18.22 -27.69 -11.00
C THR A 312 19.27 -27.60 -12.11
N LEU A 313 20.02 -26.49 -12.14
CA LEU A 313 21.16 -26.33 -13.02
C LEU A 313 22.39 -27.02 -12.43
N LYS A 314 23.14 -27.75 -13.25
CA LYS A 314 24.49 -28.24 -12.97
C LYS A 314 25.44 -27.87 -14.11
N THR A 315 26.73 -27.87 -13.81
CA THR A 315 27.82 -27.77 -14.80
C THR A 315 28.58 -29.10 -14.89
N ALA A 316 29.19 -29.36 -16.04
CA ALA A 316 30.22 -30.37 -16.26
C ALA A 316 31.14 -29.93 -17.41
N PRO A 317 32.33 -30.52 -17.59
CA PRO A 317 33.13 -30.32 -18.79
C PRO A 317 32.32 -30.71 -20.04
N SER A 318 32.40 -29.89 -21.09
CA SER A 318 31.95 -30.27 -22.43
C SER A 318 32.97 -31.25 -23.02
N ALA A 319 32.51 -32.35 -23.60
CA ALA A 319 33.36 -33.34 -24.26
C ALA A 319 32.80 -33.77 -25.62
N ARG A 320 33.69 -33.95 -26.60
CA ARG A 320 33.39 -34.44 -27.95
C ARG A 320 34.18 -35.73 -28.18
N TYR A 321 33.47 -36.83 -28.47
CA TYR A 321 34.05 -38.18 -28.58
C TYR A 321 34.89 -38.61 -27.36
N GLY A 322 34.53 -38.14 -26.16
CA GLY A 322 35.25 -38.42 -24.91
C GLY A 322 36.42 -37.48 -24.59
N ILE A 323 36.79 -36.57 -25.49
CA ILE A 323 37.86 -35.57 -25.30
C ILE A 323 37.22 -34.25 -24.85
N GLU A 324 37.72 -33.63 -23.78
CA GLU A 324 37.21 -32.35 -23.29
C GLU A 324 37.44 -31.22 -24.31
N THR A 325 36.47 -30.33 -24.48
CA THR A 325 36.51 -29.23 -25.47
C THR A 325 36.91 -27.89 -24.86
N GLY A 326 37.31 -27.85 -23.59
CA GLY A 326 37.62 -26.62 -22.83
C GLY A 326 36.40 -25.75 -22.47
N GLU A 327 35.21 -26.06 -22.98
CA GLU A 327 33.96 -25.36 -22.64
C GLU A 327 33.22 -26.06 -21.48
N ILE A 328 32.31 -25.33 -20.82
CA ILE A 328 31.43 -25.88 -19.78
C ILE A 328 30.06 -26.16 -20.39
N CYS A 329 29.53 -27.36 -20.17
CA CYS A 329 28.13 -27.66 -20.48
C CYS A 329 27.24 -27.46 -19.24
N TYR A 330 26.03 -26.96 -19.50
CA TYR A 330 25.00 -26.61 -18.54
C TYR A 330 23.87 -27.64 -18.64
N LEU A 331 23.72 -28.45 -17.60
CA LEU A 331 22.74 -29.53 -17.52
C LEU A 331 21.58 -29.11 -16.64
N ILE A 332 20.40 -28.91 -17.24
CA ILE A 332 19.17 -28.56 -16.53
C ILE A 332 18.40 -29.85 -16.27
N LYS A 333 18.32 -30.24 -14.99
CA LYS A 333 17.70 -31.50 -14.55
C LYS A 333 16.35 -31.27 -13.89
N PHE A 334 15.33 -32.02 -14.31
CA PHE A 334 13.99 -32.00 -13.73
C PHE A 334 13.35 -33.41 -13.77
N THR A 335 12.10 -33.55 -13.33
CA THR A 335 11.35 -34.81 -13.38
C THR A 335 10.31 -34.76 -14.50
N ALA A 336 10.34 -35.73 -15.42
CA ALA A 336 9.29 -35.92 -16.42
C ALA A 336 8.07 -36.56 -15.76
N PHE A 337 7.02 -35.77 -15.52
CA PHE A 337 5.72 -36.29 -15.06
C PHE A 337 4.77 -36.48 -16.26
N ASN A 338 3.93 -37.53 -16.19
CA ASN A 338 2.99 -37.88 -17.26
C ASN A 338 2.03 -36.72 -17.59
N ASP A 339 1.59 -35.98 -16.57
CA ASP A 339 0.67 -34.84 -16.72
C ASP A 339 1.30 -33.55 -17.27
N LEU A 340 2.63 -33.53 -17.45
CA LEU A 340 3.34 -32.44 -18.12
C LEU A 340 3.55 -32.69 -19.62
N GLU A 341 3.59 -33.97 -20.05
CA GLU A 341 3.94 -34.41 -21.41
C GLU A 341 5.15 -33.64 -21.97
N VAL A 342 6.29 -33.72 -21.27
CA VAL A 342 7.50 -32.87 -21.46
C VAL A 342 8.26 -33.10 -22.77
N SER A 343 7.70 -33.88 -23.69
CA SER A 343 8.25 -34.30 -24.98
C SER A 343 7.08 -34.52 -25.93
N GLY A 344 7.28 -34.38 -27.23
CA GLY A 344 6.35 -34.78 -28.28
C GLY A 344 6.71 -36.13 -28.93
N LEU A 345 7.86 -36.70 -28.59
CA LEU A 345 8.33 -38.01 -29.06
C LEU A 345 7.82 -39.14 -28.16
N ASP A 346 7.15 -40.11 -28.75
CA ASP A 346 6.47 -41.22 -28.06
C ASP A 346 7.47 -42.05 -27.23
N ARG A 347 8.67 -42.27 -27.77
CA ARG A 347 9.78 -42.99 -27.11
C ARG A 347 10.38 -42.27 -25.89
N LYS A 348 10.18 -40.96 -25.77
CA LYS A 348 10.64 -40.12 -24.64
C LYS A 348 9.47 -39.91 -23.65
N LEU A 349 8.26 -39.65 -24.14
CA LEU A 349 7.00 -39.56 -23.37
C LEU A 349 6.73 -40.80 -22.51
N LYS A 350 6.86 -42.00 -23.08
CA LYS A 350 6.63 -43.29 -22.40
C LYS A 350 7.59 -43.57 -21.22
N ARG A 351 8.56 -42.68 -20.96
CA ARG A 351 9.50 -42.74 -19.83
C ARG A 351 9.11 -41.84 -18.66
N GLY A 352 8.00 -41.11 -18.78
CA GLY A 352 7.42 -40.33 -17.69
C GLY A 352 6.97 -41.20 -16.50
N ARG A 353 6.59 -40.54 -15.41
CA ARG A 353 6.03 -41.16 -14.20
C ARG A 353 4.84 -40.37 -13.67
N GLU A 354 4.03 -41.01 -12.84
CA GLU A 354 2.96 -40.31 -12.13
C GLU A 354 3.49 -39.24 -11.15
N ARG A 355 2.72 -38.14 -11.03
CA ARG A 355 3.05 -37.01 -10.17
C ARG A 355 2.71 -37.30 -8.70
N ASN A 356 3.69 -37.81 -7.97
CA ASN A 356 3.57 -37.97 -6.51
C ASN A 356 3.91 -36.65 -5.79
N ILE A 357 2.88 -35.96 -5.27
CA ILE A 357 2.96 -34.67 -4.56
C ILE A 357 3.86 -34.66 -3.30
N LYS A 358 4.21 -35.82 -2.73
CA LYS A 358 5.06 -35.92 -1.52
C LYS A 358 6.58 -35.85 -1.84
N THR A 359 6.95 -35.88 -3.13
CA THR A 359 8.33 -35.98 -3.64
C THR A 359 9.17 -34.71 -3.50
N ARG A 360 10.46 -34.77 -3.87
CA ARG A 360 11.40 -33.64 -3.82
C ARG A 360 11.20 -32.62 -4.96
N SER A 361 10.37 -32.95 -5.96
CA SER A 361 10.12 -32.15 -7.16
C SER A 361 9.00 -31.11 -6.99
N HIS A 362 8.35 -31.06 -5.82
CA HIS A 362 7.24 -30.13 -5.50
C HIS A 362 7.64 -29.02 -4.50
N PHE A 363 8.92 -28.94 -4.12
CA PHE A 363 9.40 -28.01 -3.10
C PHE A 363 10.80 -27.45 -3.42
N HIS A 364 11.01 -26.15 -3.25
CA HIS A 364 12.34 -25.57 -3.00
C HIS A 364 12.85 -26.11 -1.66
N TYR A 365 14.15 -26.32 -1.51
CA TYR A 365 14.75 -26.72 -0.23
C TYR A 365 15.78 -25.67 0.16
N ILE A 366 15.70 -25.16 1.39
CA ILE A 366 16.66 -24.17 1.88
C ILE A 366 17.98 -24.89 2.15
N LYS A 367 19.07 -24.34 1.61
CA LYS A 367 20.45 -24.82 1.79
C LYS A 367 21.03 -24.20 3.06
N SER A 368 20.95 -22.88 3.16
CA SER A 368 21.42 -22.07 4.27
C SER A 368 20.65 -20.75 4.35
N ILE A 369 20.70 -20.12 5.52
CA ILE A 369 20.23 -18.76 5.78
C ILE A 369 21.36 -18.02 6.48
N GLU A 370 21.78 -16.90 5.91
CA GLU A 370 22.88 -16.06 6.38
C GLU A 370 22.36 -14.65 6.69
N LYS A 371 22.96 -13.96 7.68
CA LYS A 371 22.70 -12.51 7.88
C LYS A 371 23.39 -11.71 6.78
N THR A 372 22.75 -10.64 6.31
CA THR A 372 23.40 -9.62 5.46
C THR A 372 23.63 -8.32 6.25
N GLY A 373 24.37 -7.38 5.67
CA GLY A 373 24.48 -6.02 6.21
C GLY A 373 23.20 -5.20 5.98
N LYS A 374 23.26 -3.89 6.26
CA LYS A 374 22.20 -2.94 5.88
C LYS A 374 21.84 -3.16 4.40
N THR A 375 20.57 -3.43 4.15
CA THR A 375 20.04 -3.77 2.84
C THR A 375 18.76 -2.98 2.65
N LYS A 376 18.63 -2.20 1.58
CA LYS A 376 17.38 -1.50 1.27
C LYS A 376 16.34 -2.52 0.82
N MET A 377 15.18 -2.50 1.47
CA MET A 377 14.08 -3.42 1.25
C MET A 377 12.75 -2.66 1.22
N ARG A 378 11.70 -3.26 0.64
CA ARG A 378 10.31 -2.77 0.76
C ARG A 378 9.31 -3.93 0.73
N CYS A 379 8.05 -3.65 0.98
CA CYS A 379 6.94 -4.59 0.85
C CYS A 379 5.97 -4.12 -0.26
N ILE A 380 5.30 -5.07 -0.92
CA ILE A 380 4.14 -4.79 -1.78
C ILE A 380 2.91 -5.55 -1.27
N GLN A 381 1.73 -5.05 -1.62
CA GLN A 381 0.44 -5.69 -1.39
C GLN A 381 -0.24 -5.90 -2.75
N VAL A 382 -0.76 -7.12 -2.99
CA VAL A 382 -1.45 -7.50 -4.22
C VAL A 382 -2.94 -7.74 -3.98
N ASP A 383 -3.73 -7.82 -5.06
CA ASP A 383 -5.17 -8.11 -5.02
C ASP A 383 -5.54 -9.61 -5.02
N SER A 384 -4.59 -10.52 -5.30
CA SER A 384 -4.85 -11.97 -5.38
C SER A 384 -5.61 -12.51 -4.15
N PRO A 385 -6.59 -13.43 -4.30
CA PRO A 385 -7.33 -14.04 -3.20
C PRO A 385 -6.45 -14.69 -2.11
N SER A 386 -5.33 -15.28 -2.51
CA SER A 386 -4.37 -15.88 -1.60
C SER A 386 -3.58 -14.82 -0.81
N ARG A 387 -3.54 -13.58 -1.32
CA ARG A 387 -2.63 -12.49 -0.93
C ARG A 387 -1.16 -12.94 -0.96
N LEU A 388 -0.84 -13.83 -1.90
CA LEU A 388 0.51 -14.24 -2.23
C LEU A 388 0.91 -13.71 -3.61
N TYR A 389 2.18 -13.34 -3.74
CA TYR A 389 2.83 -13.06 -5.02
C TYR A 389 4.16 -13.81 -5.08
N LEU A 390 4.64 -14.09 -6.29
CA LEU A 390 5.88 -14.80 -6.53
C LEU A 390 7.09 -13.84 -6.47
N ALA A 391 8.18 -14.28 -5.87
CA ALA A 391 9.42 -13.51 -5.77
C ALA A 391 10.67 -14.37 -6.08
N GLY A 392 11.71 -13.72 -6.59
CA GLY A 392 12.97 -14.33 -6.99
C GLY A 392 12.91 -15.10 -8.32
N LYS A 393 14.09 -15.39 -8.90
CA LYS A 393 14.21 -16.12 -10.19
C LYS A 393 13.71 -17.58 -10.16
N SER A 394 13.31 -18.08 -9.00
CA SER A 394 12.70 -19.40 -8.75
C SER A 394 11.24 -19.31 -8.29
N MET A 395 10.65 -18.12 -8.27
CA MET A 395 9.19 -17.89 -8.17
C MET A 395 8.56 -18.43 -6.87
N ILE A 396 8.88 -17.80 -5.74
CA ILE A 396 8.55 -18.27 -4.37
C ILE A 396 7.46 -17.39 -3.70
N PRO A 397 6.41 -17.95 -3.05
CA PRO A 397 5.26 -17.19 -2.52
C PRO A 397 5.36 -16.68 -1.05
N THR A 398 4.71 -15.54 -0.76
CA THR A 398 4.80 -14.72 0.50
C THR A 398 3.41 -14.18 0.95
N HIS A 399 3.12 -13.70 2.19
CA HIS A 399 1.72 -13.67 2.77
C HIS A 399 1.21 -12.41 3.54
N ASN A 400 -0.12 -12.08 3.54
CA ASN A 400 -0.82 -11.19 4.52
C ASN A 400 -2.25 -11.60 5.05
N SER A 401 -2.48 -11.27 6.35
CA SER A 401 -3.72 -11.21 7.20
C SER A 401 -4.65 -12.42 7.43
N GLU A 402 -5.10 -12.65 8.70
CA GLU A 402 -5.93 -13.82 9.09
C GLU A 402 -7.05 -13.61 10.17
N LEU A 403 -6.88 -12.78 11.22
CA LEU A 403 -7.79 -12.77 12.41
C LEU A 403 -9.26 -12.44 12.10
N ALA A 404 -9.52 -11.42 11.27
CA ALA A 404 -10.86 -10.93 10.96
C ALA A 404 -11.79 -12.04 10.40
N ALA A 405 -11.23 -13.02 9.69
CA ALA A 405 -11.97 -14.12 9.09
C ALA A 405 -12.48 -15.14 10.13
N ALA A 406 -11.74 -15.30 11.23
CA ALA A 406 -12.15 -16.20 12.31
C ALA A 406 -13.42 -15.69 13.01
N VAL A 407 -13.49 -14.38 13.27
CA VAL A 407 -14.66 -13.72 13.85
C VAL A 407 -15.86 -13.79 12.89
N ALA A 408 -15.66 -13.47 11.60
CA ALA A 408 -16.72 -13.59 10.60
C ALA A 408 -17.33 -14.99 10.54
N LEU A 409 -16.51 -16.04 10.57
CA LEU A 409 -16.98 -17.43 10.58
C LEU A 409 -17.71 -17.81 11.87
N TYR A 410 -17.23 -17.34 13.03
CA TYR A 410 -17.94 -17.57 14.29
C TYR A 410 -19.34 -16.95 14.25
N MET A 411 -19.46 -15.68 13.83
CA MET A 411 -20.76 -15.00 13.69
C MET A 411 -21.70 -15.66 12.66
N THR A 412 -21.14 -16.43 11.71
CA THR A 412 -21.92 -17.14 10.68
C THR A 412 -22.48 -18.48 11.14
N CYS A 413 -21.80 -19.18 12.07
CA CYS A 413 -22.13 -20.57 12.39
C CYS A 413 -21.78 -21.08 13.80
N GLY A 414 -21.00 -20.32 14.58
CA GLY A 414 -20.68 -20.60 15.99
C GLY A 414 -21.64 -19.93 16.97
N ASP A 415 -22.19 -18.77 16.62
CA ASP A 415 -23.00 -17.91 17.50
C ASP A 415 -24.45 -18.37 17.73
N GLY A 416 -24.88 -19.45 17.08
CA GLY A 416 -26.19 -20.10 17.28
C GLY A 416 -27.41 -19.44 16.61
N GLU A 417 -27.23 -18.26 16.00
CA GLU A 417 -28.33 -17.45 15.47
C GLU A 417 -28.90 -17.94 14.13
N TRP A 418 -30.23 -17.89 14.01
CA TRP A 418 -30.98 -18.37 12.84
C TRP A 418 -31.07 -17.30 11.75
N GLY A 419 -30.74 -17.68 10.51
CA GLY A 419 -30.71 -16.79 9.36
C GLY A 419 -29.76 -15.61 9.54
N ALA A 420 -28.65 -15.78 10.25
CA ALA A 420 -27.72 -14.71 10.55
C ALA A 420 -27.04 -14.19 9.27
N GLU A 421 -27.19 -12.90 8.98
CA GLU A 421 -26.51 -12.23 7.86
C GLU A 421 -25.22 -11.57 8.35
N VAL A 422 -24.07 -12.06 7.86
CA VAL A 422 -22.74 -11.55 8.20
C VAL A 422 -22.14 -10.88 6.97
N TYR A 423 -21.56 -9.69 7.15
CA TYR A 423 -21.03 -8.90 6.04
C TYR A 423 -19.56 -8.50 6.23
N GLY A 424 -18.79 -8.52 5.15
CA GLY A 424 -17.41 -8.04 5.10
C GLY A 424 -17.35 -6.71 4.37
N CYS A 425 -16.78 -5.70 5.03
CA CYS A 425 -16.71 -4.32 4.57
C CYS A 425 -15.28 -3.77 4.70
N ALA A 426 -14.90 -2.92 3.75
CA ALA A 426 -13.65 -2.15 3.70
C ALA A 426 -13.89 -0.97 2.73
N ALA A 427 -12.91 -0.10 2.52
CA ALA A 427 -13.07 1.04 1.62
C ALA A 427 -13.25 0.60 0.14
N ASP A 428 -12.64 -0.54 -0.21
CA ASP A 428 -12.82 -1.22 -1.50
C ASP A 428 -13.28 -2.68 -1.35
N ARG A 429 -14.00 -3.18 -2.37
CA ARG A 429 -14.51 -4.56 -2.46
C ARG A 429 -13.40 -5.61 -2.55
N GLN A 430 -12.27 -5.29 -3.16
CA GLN A 430 -11.10 -6.20 -3.22
C GLN A 430 -10.33 -6.22 -1.88
N GLN A 431 -10.42 -5.18 -1.05
CA GLN A 431 -9.96 -5.21 0.34
C GLN A 431 -10.90 -6.09 1.19
N ALA A 432 -12.21 -5.85 1.16
CA ALA A 432 -13.18 -6.66 1.90
C ALA A 432 -13.16 -8.15 1.49
N SER A 433 -12.77 -8.43 0.25
CA SER A 433 -12.49 -9.78 -0.25
C SER A 433 -11.38 -10.53 0.49
N ILE A 434 -10.39 -9.84 1.09
CA ILE A 434 -9.26 -10.49 1.80
C ILE A 434 -9.81 -11.40 2.90
N VAL A 435 -10.66 -10.84 3.75
CA VAL A 435 -11.25 -11.52 4.91
C VAL A 435 -12.12 -12.70 4.46
N PHE A 436 -12.85 -12.53 3.36
CA PHE A 436 -13.68 -13.58 2.78
C PHE A 436 -12.87 -14.74 2.19
N ASP A 437 -11.85 -14.45 1.38
CA ASP A 437 -11.05 -15.50 0.73
C ASP A 437 -10.22 -16.28 1.77
N VAL A 438 -9.81 -15.64 2.88
CA VAL A 438 -9.28 -16.31 4.09
C VAL A 438 -10.35 -17.20 4.76
N ALA A 439 -11.57 -16.70 4.96
CA ALA A 439 -12.66 -17.49 5.57
C ALA A 439 -13.00 -18.75 4.76
N VAL A 440 -13.00 -18.67 3.43
CA VAL A 440 -13.15 -19.84 2.55
C VAL A 440 -12.07 -20.90 2.85
N GLU A 441 -10.82 -20.49 2.98
CA GLU A 441 -9.72 -21.43 3.31
C GLU A 441 -9.81 -22.00 4.72
N MET A 442 -10.34 -21.27 5.71
CA MET A 442 -10.57 -21.79 7.07
C MET A 442 -11.64 -22.89 7.06
N VAL A 443 -12.74 -22.66 6.32
CA VAL A 443 -13.82 -23.64 6.12
C VAL A 443 -13.30 -24.90 5.43
N GLU A 444 -12.54 -24.74 4.34
CA GLU A 444 -11.96 -25.86 3.60
C GLU A 444 -10.99 -26.72 4.42
N GLN A 445 -10.29 -26.12 5.40
CA GLN A 445 -9.34 -26.81 6.29
C GLN A 445 -9.98 -27.39 7.56
N CYS A 446 -11.26 -27.11 7.81
CA CYS A 446 -12.04 -27.64 8.92
C CYS A 446 -13.14 -28.62 8.41
N PRO A 447 -12.95 -29.95 8.51
CA PRO A 447 -13.91 -30.93 8.00
C PRO A 447 -15.33 -30.82 8.57
N ALA A 448 -15.48 -30.24 9.77
CA ALA A 448 -16.77 -30.00 10.39
C ALA A 448 -17.53 -28.82 9.74
N LEU A 449 -16.81 -27.79 9.29
CA LEU A 449 -17.38 -26.64 8.58
C LEU A 449 -17.59 -26.95 7.09
N LYS A 450 -16.61 -27.57 6.41
CA LYS A 450 -16.71 -27.98 5.00
C LYS A 450 -17.94 -28.85 4.68
N LYS A 451 -18.44 -29.65 5.64
CA LYS A 451 -19.67 -30.45 5.49
C LYS A 451 -20.97 -29.64 5.62
N ARG A 452 -20.93 -28.41 6.15
CA ARG A 452 -22.11 -27.62 6.55
C ARG A 452 -22.19 -26.25 5.86
N ILE A 453 -21.05 -25.68 5.46
CA ILE A 453 -20.93 -24.42 4.73
C ILE A 453 -20.73 -24.70 3.25
N LYS A 454 -21.54 -24.09 2.38
CA LYS A 454 -21.38 -24.09 0.92
C LYS A 454 -20.79 -22.76 0.44
N PRO A 455 -19.58 -22.73 -0.16
CA PRO A 455 -19.09 -21.55 -0.87
C PRO A 455 -19.86 -21.27 -2.17
N VAL A 456 -20.11 -19.99 -2.43
CA VAL A 456 -20.66 -19.45 -3.68
C VAL A 456 -19.77 -18.29 -4.12
N LEU A 457 -18.63 -18.63 -4.73
CA LEU A 457 -17.52 -17.70 -4.96
C LEU A 457 -17.87 -16.58 -5.95
N SER A 458 -18.78 -16.82 -6.91
CA SER A 458 -19.21 -15.83 -7.91
C SER A 458 -19.85 -14.56 -7.33
N VAL A 459 -20.49 -14.66 -6.15
CA VAL A 459 -21.06 -13.52 -5.42
C VAL A 459 -20.34 -13.26 -4.07
N LYS A 460 -19.19 -13.92 -3.88
CA LYS A 460 -18.42 -13.99 -2.62
C LYS A 460 -19.31 -14.17 -1.38
N ARG A 461 -20.06 -15.29 -1.35
CA ARG A 461 -20.89 -15.70 -0.21
C ARG A 461 -20.52 -17.11 0.30
N LEU A 462 -20.51 -17.31 1.61
CA LEU A 462 -20.47 -18.61 2.30
C LEU A 462 -21.85 -18.85 2.93
N ILE A 463 -22.50 -19.99 2.67
CA ILE A 463 -23.85 -20.29 3.18
C ILE A 463 -23.79 -21.46 4.17
N TYR A 464 -24.09 -21.21 5.45
CA TYR A 464 -24.17 -22.23 6.50
C TYR A 464 -25.60 -22.80 6.57
N LYS A 465 -25.79 -23.99 6.00
CA LYS A 465 -27.13 -24.59 5.85
C LYS A 465 -27.91 -24.83 7.15
N PRO A 466 -27.32 -25.31 8.27
CA PRO A 466 -28.09 -25.76 9.44
C PRO A 466 -29.01 -24.70 10.06
N THR A 467 -28.60 -23.43 10.03
CA THR A 467 -29.38 -22.29 10.52
C THR A 467 -29.83 -21.35 9.39
N ASN A 468 -29.53 -21.68 8.13
CA ASN A 468 -29.69 -20.83 6.94
C ASN A 468 -28.94 -19.48 6.97
N SER A 469 -27.87 -19.37 7.77
CA SER A 469 -27.03 -18.17 7.91
C SER A 469 -26.02 -18.02 6.75
N PHE A 470 -25.48 -16.82 6.52
CA PHE A 470 -24.44 -16.60 5.50
C PHE A 470 -23.45 -15.49 5.84
N TYR A 471 -22.24 -15.57 5.26
CA TYR A 471 -21.25 -14.49 5.20
C TYR A 471 -21.06 -14.01 3.77
N GLN A 472 -21.06 -12.69 3.52
CA GLN A 472 -20.88 -12.11 2.18
C GLN A 472 -20.03 -10.83 2.15
N VAL A 473 -19.31 -10.59 1.04
CA VAL A 473 -18.68 -9.31 0.70
C VAL A 473 -19.64 -8.40 -0.07
N LEU A 474 -19.88 -7.18 0.44
CA LEU A 474 -20.67 -6.15 -0.27
C LEU A 474 -19.82 -5.33 -1.24
N SER A 475 -20.47 -4.65 -2.18
CA SER A 475 -19.87 -3.66 -3.10
C SER A 475 -20.42 -2.27 -2.83
N ALA A 476 -19.66 -1.24 -3.22
CA ALA A 476 -20.07 0.17 -3.11
C ALA A 476 -21.46 0.48 -3.72
N GLU A 477 -21.84 -0.26 -4.75
CA GLU A 477 -23.11 -0.10 -5.48
C GLU A 477 -24.31 -0.72 -4.73
N ALA A 478 -24.08 -1.58 -3.73
CA ALA A 478 -25.12 -2.36 -3.07
C ALA A 478 -25.92 -1.59 -2.01
N TYR A 479 -25.44 -0.42 -1.57
CA TYR A 479 -26.02 0.34 -0.44
C TYR A 479 -27.38 0.98 -0.75
N SER A 480 -27.79 1.01 -2.01
CA SER A 480 -29.10 1.48 -2.48
C SER A 480 -30.29 0.60 -2.07
N LYS A 481 -30.05 -0.50 -1.34
CA LYS A 481 -31.07 -1.48 -0.93
C LYS A 481 -31.27 -1.48 0.58
N HIS A 482 -32.19 -0.63 1.05
CA HIS A 482 -32.72 -0.70 2.41
C HIS A 482 -33.36 -2.08 2.67
N GLY A 483 -33.19 -2.62 3.90
CA GLY A 483 -33.83 -3.87 4.34
C GLY A 483 -32.92 -5.09 4.52
N LEU A 484 -31.62 -4.93 4.77
CA LEU A 484 -30.74 -6.02 5.23
C LEU A 484 -31.06 -6.40 6.69
N ASN A 485 -30.92 -7.67 7.07
CA ASN A 485 -31.24 -8.19 8.40
C ASN A 485 -29.95 -8.63 9.13
N ILE A 486 -29.09 -7.64 9.37
CA ILE A 486 -27.69 -7.81 9.74
C ILE A 486 -27.55 -8.41 11.15
N HIS A 487 -26.83 -9.54 11.24
CA HIS A 487 -26.35 -10.09 12.50
C HIS A 487 -24.89 -9.70 12.80
N SER A 488 -24.05 -9.49 11.79
CA SER A 488 -22.69 -9.00 12.02
C SER A 488 -22.09 -8.28 10.82
N VAL A 489 -21.19 -7.34 11.11
CA VAL A 489 -20.35 -6.69 10.09
C VAL A 489 -18.91 -6.70 10.59
N VAL A 490 -17.99 -7.12 9.72
CA VAL A 490 -16.55 -7.00 9.93
C VAL A 490 -16.04 -5.90 9.01
N PHE A 491 -15.67 -4.76 9.61
CA PHE A 491 -14.97 -3.68 8.93
C PHE A 491 -13.45 -3.87 9.11
N ASP A 492 -12.72 -3.94 8.01
CA ASP A 492 -11.26 -3.92 7.98
C ASP A 492 -10.77 -2.53 7.49
N GLU A 493 -9.69 -2.03 8.10
CA GLU A 493 -9.09 -0.71 7.83
C GLU A 493 -10.09 0.48 7.85
N LEU A 494 -10.84 0.67 8.95
CA LEU A 494 -11.87 1.73 9.06
C LEU A 494 -11.33 3.16 8.75
N HIS A 495 -10.07 3.47 9.05
CA HIS A 495 -9.44 4.77 8.73
C HIS A 495 -9.32 5.07 7.23
N ALA A 496 -9.48 4.07 6.36
CA ALA A 496 -9.45 4.24 4.92
C ALA A 496 -10.84 4.54 4.31
N GLN A 497 -11.91 4.59 5.12
CA GLN A 497 -13.26 4.88 4.64
C GLN A 497 -13.36 6.33 4.16
N PRO A 498 -13.80 6.59 2.90
CA PRO A 498 -13.82 7.93 2.33
C PRO A 498 -14.97 8.80 2.88
N ASN A 499 -16.02 8.19 3.42
CA ASN A 499 -17.16 8.90 4.02
C ASN A 499 -17.93 8.00 5.02
N ARG A 500 -19.04 8.52 5.55
CA ARG A 500 -19.86 7.85 6.57
C ARG A 500 -20.93 6.89 6.00
N ASP A 501 -21.17 6.86 4.70
CA ASP A 501 -22.40 6.31 4.11
C ASP A 501 -22.49 4.79 4.30
N LEU A 502 -21.43 4.07 3.92
CA LEU A 502 -21.30 2.63 4.15
C LEU A 502 -21.39 2.29 5.65
N TYR A 503 -20.76 3.09 6.51
CA TYR A 503 -20.78 2.85 7.96
C TYR A 503 -22.20 3.01 8.54
N ASP A 504 -22.91 4.09 8.19
CA ASP A 504 -24.25 4.37 8.69
C ASP A 504 -25.28 3.36 8.13
N VAL A 505 -25.19 2.98 6.85
CA VAL A 505 -26.04 1.91 6.26
C VAL A 505 -25.86 0.59 7.00
N MET A 506 -24.61 0.20 7.28
CA MET A 506 -24.30 -1.10 7.88
C MET A 506 -24.47 -1.16 9.40
N THR A 507 -24.39 -0.03 10.12
CA THR A 507 -24.53 0.00 11.60
C THR A 507 -25.86 0.54 12.11
N LYS A 508 -26.51 1.47 11.36
CA LYS A 508 -27.78 2.10 11.75
C LYS A 508 -28.96 1.58 10.93
N GLY A 509 -28.76 1.28 9.64
CA GLY A 509 -29.84 0.92 8.70
C GLY A 509 -30.50 -0.46 8.88
N SER A 510 -30.19 -1.20 9.95
CA SER A 510 -30.60 -2.61 10.13
C SER A 510 -30.50 -3.19 11.55
N GLY A 511 -29.85 -2.51 12.50
CA GLY A 511 -29.50 -3.09 13.81
C GLY A 511 -30.68 -3.51 14.68
N ASP A 512 -31.83 -2.82 14.56
CA ASP A 512 -33.02 -3.04 15.39
C ASP A 512 -33.74 -4.38 15.09
N ALA A 513 -33.37 -5.08 14.01
CA ALA A 513 -33.94 -6.38 13.65
C ALA A 513 -33.36 -7.57 14.43
N ARG A 514 -32.30 -7.38 15.22
CA ARG A 514 -31.59 -8.44 15.97
C ARG A 514 -31.33 -8.07 17.42
N LEU A 515 -31.42 -9.06 18.31
CA LEU A 515 -31.26 -8.86 19.76
C LEU A 515 -29.80 -8.77 20.23
N GLN A 516 -28.85 -9.25 19.42
CA GLN A 516 -27.41 -9.29 19.74
C GLN A 516 -26.46 -9.22 18.52
N PRO A 517 -26.65 -8.26 17.57
CA PRO A 517 -25.75 -8.12 16.44
C PRO A 517 -24.33 -7.73 16.90
N LEU A 518 -23.30 -8.00 16.08
CA LEU A 518 -21.92 -7.58 16.36
C LEU A 518 -21.28 -6.82 15.19
N PHE A 519 -21.04 -5.53 15.39
CA PHE A 519 -20.22 -4.69 14.51
C PHE A 519 -18.76 -4.74 14.98
N PHE A 520 -17.93 -5.54 14.32
CA PHE A 520 -16.51 -5.72 14.63
C PHE A 520 -15.68 -4.80 13.72
N LEU A 521 -15.14 -3.73 14.30
CA LEU A 521 -14.45 -2.65 13.60
C LEU A 521 -12.94 -2.75 13.88
N ILE A 522 -12.13 -3.02 12.86
CA ILE A 522 -10.67 -3.12 12.96
C ILE A 522 -10.04 -1.95 12.20
N THR A 523 -9.07 -1.28 12.80
CA THR A 523 -8.30 -0.23 12.13
C THR A 523 -6.98 0.06 12.81
N THR A 524 -6.21 0.95 12.21
CA THR A 524 -5.10 1.68 12.83
C THR A 524 -5.47 3.16 12.89
N ALA A 525 -4.69 3.97 13.62
CA ALA A 525 -4.84 5.42 13.63
C ALA A 525 -4.75 6.00 12.21
N GLY A 526 -5.62 6.95 11.89
CA GLY A 526 -5.64 7.67 10.62
C GLY A 526 -4.88 9.00 10.66
N THR A 527 -4.98 9.76 9.57
CA THR A 527 -4.43 11.13 9.45
C THR A 527 -5.49 12.22 9.34
N ASP A 528 -6.76 11.83 9.27
CA ASP A 528 -7.94 12.69 9.13
C ASP A 528 -8.84 12.58 10.38
N ARG A 529 -8.89 13.67 11.14
CA ARG A 529 -9.71 13.78 12.36
C ARG A 529 -11.17 14.17 12.09
N ASN A 530 -11.54 14.43 10.83
CA ASN A 530 -12.93 14.62 10.40
C ASN A 530 -13.54 13.28 9.89
N SER A 531 -12.74 12.22 9.77
CA SER A 531 -13.19 10.90 9.28
C SER A 531 -14.19 10.21 10.21
N ILE A 532 -15.04 9.35 9.65
CA ILE A 532 -15.94 8.47 10.44
C ILE A 532 -15.15 7.55 11.38
N CYS A 533 -13.90 7.22 11.05
CA CYS A 533 -13.01 6.46 11.94
C CYS A 533 -12.62 7.28 13.18
N TYR A 534 -12.41 8.59 13.05
CA TYR A 534 -12.15 9.47 14.19
C TYR A 534 -13.41 9.73 15.03
N GLU A 535 -14.61 9.82 14.43
CA GLU A 535 -15.89 9.85 15.17
C GLU A 535 -16.01 8.64 16.12
N VAL A 536 -15.64 7.44 15.63
CA VAL A 536 -15.65 6.20 16.41
C VAL A 536 -14.49 6.11 17.40
N HIS A 537 -13.29 6.57 17.04
CA HIS A 537 -12.14 6.70 17.96
C HIS A 537 -12.49 7.59 19.16
N GLN A 538 -13.01 8.80 18.92
CA GLN A 538 -13.38 9.74 19.99
C GLN A 538 -14.46 9.14 20.90
N LYS A 539 -15.47 8.44 20.34
CA LYS A 539 -16.44 7.66 21.14
C LYS A 539 -15.74 6.61 22.01
N ALA A 540 -14.76 5.89 21.47
CA ALA A 540 -14.03 4.85 22.20
C ALA A 540 -13.20 5.44 23.35
N VAL A 541 -12.49 6.55 23.10
CA VAL A 541 -11.73 7.31 24.12
C VAL A 541 -12.66 7.85 25.21
N ASP A 542 -13.80 8.46 24.85
CA ASP A 542 -14.77 8.99 25.82
C ASP A 542 -15.35 7.91 26.75
N ILE A 543 -15.44 6.66 26.29
CA ILE A 543 -15.89 5.53 27.10
C ILE A 543 -14.76 5.01 28.00
N LEU A 544 -13.53 4.93 27.50
CA LEU A 544 -12.35 4.54 28.29
C LEU A 544 -12.03 5.55 29.41
N GLU A 545 -12.24 6.85 29.17
CA GLU A 545 -12.11 7.92 30.17
C GLU A 545 -13.37 8.11 31.05
N GLY A 546 -14.44 7.35 30.82
CA GLY A 546 -15.69 7.47 31.58
C GLY A 546 -16.50 8.76 31.34
N ARG A 547 -16.10 9.61 30.39
CA ARG A 547 -16.90 10.77 29.92
C ARG A 547 -18.25 10.34 29.34
N LYS A 548 -18.33 9.11 28.82
CA LYS A 548 -19.52 8.54 28.17
C LYS A 548 -19.75 7.10 28.63
N ILE A 549 -20.99 6.78 28.98
CA ILE A 549 -21.40 5.42 29.35
C ILE A 549 -22.20 4.83 28.18
N ASP A 550 -21.61 3.82 27.51
CA ASP A 550 -22.30 2.98 26.53
C ASP A 550 -21.94 1.51 26.80
N PRO A 551 -22.79 0.75 27.52
CA PRO A 551 -22.49 -0.64 27.86
C PRO A 551 -22.52 -1.58 26.65
N THR A 552 -22.97 -1.11 25.48
CA THR A 552 -23.04 -1.90 24.24
C THR A 552 -21.83 -1.72 23.33
N PHE A 553 -20.88 -0.85 23.69
CA PHE A 553 -19.68 -0.60 22.92
C PHE A 553 -18.44 -1.09 23.68
N TYR A 554 -17.60 -1.89 23.02
CA TYR A 554 -16.34 -2.42 23.54
C TYR A 554 -15.16 -1.68 22.89
N PRO A 555 -14.56 -0.69 23.58
CA PRO A 555 -13.42 0.06 23.08
C PRO A 555 -12.10 -0.64 23.40
N VAL A 556 -11.25 -0.84 22.39
CA VAL A 556 -9.87 -1.27 22.56
C VAL A 556 -8.98 -0.41 21.67
N ILE A 557 -8.21 0.47 22.28
CA ILE A 557 -7.21 1.30 21.60
C ILE A 557 -5.84 0.90 22.14
N TYR A 558 -4.99 0.37 21.27
CA TYR A 558 -3.57 0.16 21.55
C TYR A 558 -2.77 1.27 20.88
N GLY A 559 -2.65 2.41 21.56
CA GLY A 559 -1.90 3.57 21.10
C GLY A 559 -1.36 4.42 22.24
N ILE A 560 -0.72 5.53 21.89
CA ILE A 560 -0.32 6.60 22.82
C ILE A 560 -1.28 7.78 22.69
N ASP A 561 -1.45 8.53 23.78
CA ASP A 561 -2.32 9.71 23.79
C ASP A 561 -1.64 10.89 23.08
N ASP A 562 -2.40 11.92 22.67
CA ASP A 562 -1.82 13.10 22.00
C ASP A 562 -0.74 13.82 22.83
N ASN A 563 -0.85 13.75 24.16
CA ASN A 563 0.08 14.34 25.11
C ASN A 563 1.15 13.37 25.64
N ASP A 564 1.14 12.10 25.23
CA ASP A 564 2.19 11.14 25.61
C ASP A 564 3.51 11.52 24.94
N ASP A 565 4.60 11.48 25.71
CA ASP A 565 5.94 11.59 25.15
C ASP A 565 6.26 10.32 24.32
N TRP A 566 6.23 10.52 23.01
CA TRP A 566 6.53 9.52 21.99
C TRP A 566 7.97 9.00 22.02
N THR A 567 8.88 9.71 22.69
CA THR A 567 10.29 9.30 22.84
C THR A 567 10.49 8.26 23.95
N LEU A 568 9.53 8.13 24.89
CA LEU A 568 9.64 7.20 26.00
C LEU A 568 9.29 5.77 25.59
N GLU A 569 10.28 4.88 25.66
CA GLU A 569 10.12 3.46 25.32
C GLU A 569 8.94 2.77 26.02
N LYS A 570 8.63 3.16 27.26
CA LYS A 570 7.45 2.70 28.02
C LYS A 570 6.14 2.83 27.21
N ASN A 571 5.99 3.93 26.48
CA ASN A 571 4.79 4.24 25.71
C ASN A 571 4.72 3.39 24.43
N TRP A 572 5.84 2.85 23.95
CA TRP A 572 5.85 1.92 22.81
C TRP A 572 5.27 0.55 23.20
N TYR A 573 5.50 0.08 24.44
CA TYR A 573 4.84 -1.12 24.97
C TYR A 573 3.33 -0.90 25.19
N LYS A 574 2.90 0.30 25.61
CA LYS A 574 1.47 0.69 25.68
C LYS A 574 0.78 0.54 24.31
N ALA A 575 1.41 1.04 23.25
CA ALA A 575 0.85 0.97 21.90
C ALA A 575 0.96 -0.41 21.22
N ASN A 576 1.90 -1.28 21.62
CA ASN A 576 2.18 -2.53 20.88
C ASN A 576 1.93 -3.79 21.72
N PRO A 577 0.68 -4.33 21.81
CA PRO A 577 0.37 -5.53 22.59
C PRO A 577 0.98 -6.83 22.04
N SER A 578 1.59 -6.77 20.86
CA SER A 578 2.38 -7.86 20.27
C SER A 578 3.87 -7.80 20.64
N LEU A 579 4.34 -6.72 21.28
CA LEU A 579 5.76 -6.47 21.57
C LEU A 579 6.20 -7.25 22.82
N GLY A 580 7.38 -7.86 22.77
CA GLY A 580 7.84 -8.84 23.76
C GLY A 580 7.26 -10.26 23.56
N HIS A 581 6.19 -10.41 22.78
CA HIS A 581 5.58 -11.71 22.45
C HIS A 581 5.85 -12.19 21.02
N THR A 582 5.62 -11.34 20.02
CA THR A 582 5.80 -11.65 18.58
C THR A 582 6.49 -10.54 17.79
N ILE A 583 6.72 -9.38 18.42
CA ILE A 583 7.49 -8.25 17.88
C ILE A 583 8.60 -7.92 18.87
N ASP A 584 9.80 -7.64 18.35
CA ASP A 584 11.00 -7.31 19.11
C ASP A 584 11.10 -5.80 19.36
N ILE A 585 11.59 -5.39 20.53
CA ILE A 585 11.72 -3.99 20.94
C ILE A 585 12.74 -3.21 20.09
N GLU A 586 13.81 -3.88 19.63
CA GLU A 586 14.83 -3.28 18.76
C GLU A 586 14.23 -2.70 17.46
N LYS A 587 13.13 -3.29 16.99
CA LYS A 587 12.43 -2.88 15.77
C LYS A 587 11.57 -1.62 15.96
N VAL A 588 11.41 -1.14 17.20
CA VAL A 588 10.81 0.15 17.53
C VAL A 588 11.89 1.16 17.92
N ARG A 589 12.93 0.75 18.68
CA ARG A 589 14.16 1.54 18.91
C ARG A 589 14.75 2.09 17.61
N ASN A 590 14.95 1.24 16.61
CA ASN A 590 15.53 1.66 15.33
C ASN A 590 14.63 2.63 14.54
N ALA A 591 13.31 2.41 14.56
CA ALA A 591 12.36 3.28 13.87
C ALA A 591 12.20 4.64 14.58
N PHE A 592 12.28 4.65 15.92
CA PHE A 592 12.35 5.86 16.73
C PHE A 592 13.60 6.70 16.40
N ASN A 593 14.77 6.07 16.31
CA ASN A 593 16.03 6.76 16.00
C ASN A 593 15.98 7.44 14.62
N SER A 594 15.33 6.81 13.63
CA SER A 594 15.11 7.39 12.29
C SER A 594 14.14 8.58 12.33
N ALA A 595 12.99 8.39 12.99
CA ALA A 595 11.99 9.43 13.23
C ALA A 595 12.52 10.68 13.94
N LYS A 596 13.49 10.52 14.86
CA LYS A 596 14.09 11.62 15.63
C LYS A 596 14.83 12.65 14.76
N GLU A 597 15.29 12.26 13.56
CA GLU A 597 16.07 13.13 12.67
C GLU A 597 15.25 13.63 11.46
N ASN A 598 14.03 13.10 11.23
CA ASN A 598 13.19 13.43 10.08
C ASN A 598 11.70 13.60 10.48
N PRO A 599 11.13 14.83 10.45
CA PRO A 599 9.73 15.09 10.80
C PRO A 599 8.68 14.33 9.97
N ALA A 600 9.00 13.89 8.75
CA ALA A 600 8.11 13.02 7.98
C ALA A 600 8.06 11.60 8.55
N GLU A 601 9.23 11.05 8.92
CA GLU A 601 9.34 9.76 9.60
C GLU A 601 8.80 9.82 11.03
N GLU A 602 8.85 10.97 11.71
CA GLU A 602 8.18 11.18 13.00
C GLU A 602 6.66 10.94 12.89
N ASN A 603 5.99 11.56 11.93
CA ASN A 603 4.55 11.35 11.72
C ASN A 603 4.24 9.88 11.37
N ILE A 604 5.05 9.26 10.52
CA ILE A 604 4.90 7.84 10.13
C ILE A 604 5.14 6.90 11.32
N PHE A 605 6.11 7.20 12.20
CA PHE A 605 6.39 6.44 13.41
C PHE A 605 5.27 6.57 14.44
N ARG A 606 4.84 7.80 14.74
CA ARG A 606 3.70 8.10 15.61
C ARG A 606 2.44 7.38 15.13
N GLN A 607 2.09 7.50 13.85
CA GLN A 607 0.90 6.84 13.29
C GLN A 607 1.03 5.31 13.24
N LEU A 608 2.08 4.77 12.61
CA LEU A 608 2.13 3.34 12.28
C LEU A 608 2.72 2.47 13.39
N ARG A 609 3.51 3.02 14.32
CA ARG A 609 4.15 2.27 15.42
C ARG A 609 3.55 2.61 16.78
N LEU A 610 3.20 3.87 17.02
CA LEU A 610 2.61 4.29 18.29
C LEU A 610 1.07 4.44 18.23
N ASN A 611 0.48 4.24 17.05
CA ASN A 611 -0.96 4.32 16.81
C ASN A 611 -1.57 5.64 17.34
N GLN A 612 -0.89 6.75 17.04
CA GLN A 612 -1.28 8.12 17.40
C GLN A 612 -1.85 8.84 16.16
N TRP A 613 -2.89 9.66 16.35
CA TRP A 613 -3.59 10.34 15.27
C TRP A 613 -2.87 11.62 14.80
N VAL A 614 -1.96 11.49 13.84
CA VAL A 614 -1.21 12.62 13.28
C VAL A 614 -2.06 13.46 12.31
N LYS A 615 -1.64 14.70 11.97
CA LYS A 615 -2.23 15.48 10.87
C LYS A 615 -1.56 15.13 9.53
N GLN A 616 -2.34 15.06 8.45
CA GLN A 616 -1.84 14.55 7.16
C GLN A 616 -0.88 15.49 6.40
N SER A 617 -0.93 16.80 6.64
CA SER A 617 -0.08 17.76 5.95
C SER A 617 1.34 17.76 6.51
N THR A 618 2.34 17.65 5.63
CA THR A 618 3.67 18.21 5.89
C THR A 618 3.49 19.73 6.01
N ARG A 619 3.31 20.22 7.24
CA ARG A 619 3.11 21.65 7.52
C ARG A 619 4.17 22.47 6.81
N TRP A 620 3.76 23.36 5.91
CA TRP A 620 4.70 24.28 5.27
C TRP A 620 5.22 25.29 6.29
N MET A 621 4.36 25.79 7.18
CA MET A 621 4.76 26.69 8.27
C MET A 621 5.24 25.91 9.50
N GLN A 622 6.42 26.24 10.00
CA GLN A 622 6.91 25.79 11.30
C GLN A 622 6.11 26.49 12.40
N MET A 623 5.04 25.84 12.88
CA MET A 623 4.05 26.49 13.76
C MET A 623 4.61 26.89 15.13
N ASP A 624 5.70 26.27 15.58
CA ASP A 624 6.49 26.72 16.73
C ASP A 624 7.15 28.08 16.46
N LYS A 625 7.77 28.26 15.27
CA LYS A 625 8.36 29.54 14.86
C LYS A 625 7.32 30.61 14.54
N TRP A 626 6.16 30.21 14.04
CA TRP A 626 4.99 31.09 13.91
C TRP A 626 4.49 31.53 15.29
N ASP A 627 4.32 30.62 16.25
CA ASP A 627 3.84 30.98 17.58
C ASP A 627 4.86 31.85 18.37
N GLU A 628 6.16 31.66 18.14
CA GLU A 628 7.21 32.58 18.61
C GLU A 628 7.09 34.01 18.01
N CYS A 629 6.33 34.20 16.92
CA CYS A 629 6.03 35.49 16.29
C CYS A 629 4.72 36.13 16.77
N ALA A 630 4.09 35.59 17.82
CA ALA A 630 2.88 36.13 18.44
C ALA A 630 3.10 37.44 19.26
N PHE A 631 4.05 38.28 18.85
CA PHE A 631 4.33 39.59 19.46
C PHE A 631 3.07 40.46 19.49
N LYS A 632 2.89 41.23 20.57
CA LYS A 632 1.73 42.12 20.77
C LYS A 632 1.65 43.15 19.65
N VAL A 633 0.53 43.14 18.93
CA VAL A 633 0.16 44.19 17.97
C VAL A 633 -0.66 45.25 18.71
N ASP A 634 -0.13 46.46 18.86
CA ASP A 634 -0.85 47.57 19.47
C ASP A 634 -1.56 48.41 18.38
N ILE A 635 -2.87 48.21 18.29
CA ILE A 635 -3.79 48.78 17.28
C ILE A 635 -3.77 50.32 17.27
N ASP A 636 -3.53 50.94 18.44
CA ASP A 636 -3.44 52.41 18.56
C ASP A 636 -2.10 52.94 18.04
N SER A 637 -0.99 52.24 18.33
CA SER A 637 0.35 52.57 17.82
C SER A 637 0.46 52.55 16.28
N LEU A 638 -0.45 51.85 15.62
CA LEU A 638 -0.49 51.73 14.16
C LEU A 638 -1.20 52.89 13.45
N LYS A 639 -1.94 53.74 14.19
CA LYS A 639 -2.72 54.85 13.60
C LYS A 639 -1.83 55.78 12.77
N GLY A 640 -2.31 56.11 11.57
CA GLY A 640 -1.59 56.94 10.60
C GLY A 640 -0.37 56.29 9.91
N ARG A 641 0.12 55.11 10.38
CA ARG A 641 1.22 54.40 9.69
C ARG A 641 0.78 53.95 8.30
N GLU A 642 1.76 53.92 7.41
CA GLU A 642 1.61 53.35 6.08
C GLU A 642 1.40 51.84 6.16
N CYS A 643 0.50 51.30 5.34
CA CYS A 643 0.19 49.88 5.29
C CYS A 643 -0.34 49.45 3.92
N TYR A 644 -0.38 48.14 3.72
CA TYR A 644 -0.84 47.52 2.48
C TYR A 644 -1.87 46.44 2.80
N GLY A 645 -2.94 46.38 2.01
CA GLY A 645 -4.01 45.40 2.16
C GLY A 645 -3.88 44.23 1.20
N GLY A 646 -4.35 43.06 1.63
CA GLY A 646 -4.67 41.93 0.78
C GLY A 646 -6.09 41.47 1.06
N LEU A 647 -6.88 41.26 -0.01
CA LEU A 647 -8.31 40.99 0.05
C LEU A 647 -8.63 39.70 -0.73
N ASP A 648 -9.02 38.64 -0.02
CA ASP A 648 -9.48 37.36 -0.56
C ASP A 648 -10.99 37.24 -0.34
N LEU A 649 -11.77 37.09 -1.42
CA LEU A 649 -13.23 37.22 -1.44
C LEU A 649 -13.89 35.88 -1.76
N SER A 650 -14.84 35.45 -0.93
CA SER A 650 -15.72 34.32 -1.25
C SER A 650 -17.18 34.78 -1.34
N SER A 651 -17.90 34.25 -2.33
CA SER A 651 -19.29 34.57 -2.60
C SER A 651 -20.29 33.75 -1.77
N THR A 652 -19.91 32.56 -1.30
CA THR A 652 -20.84 31.60 -0.68
C THR A 652 -20.20 30.64 0.35
N ASN A 653 -19.10 29.96 -0.01
CA ASN A 653 -18.68 28.73 0.68
C ASN A 653 -17.41 28.82 1.55
N ASP A 654 -16.62 29.88 1.42
CA ASP A 654 -15.34 30.07 2.13
C ASP A 654 -15.41 31.29 3.05
N ILE A 655 -14.25 31.74 3.56
CA ILE A 655 -14.14 32.87 4.49
C ILE A 655 -13.60 34.06 3.72
N THR A 656 -14.31 35.18 3.71
CA THR A 656 -13.73 36.42 3.17
C THR A 656 -12.74 36.98 4.17
N ALA A 657 -11.56 37.33 3.70
CA ALA A 657 -10.43 37.78 4.51
C ALA A 657 -9.84 39.09 3.98
N PHE A 658 -9.64 40.06 4.87
CA PHE A 658 -8.88 41.27 4.60
C PHE A 658 -7.73 41.37 5.61
N VAL A 659 -6.50 41.49 5.13
CA VAL A 659 -5.32 41.53 5.99
C VAL A 659 -4.52 42.78 5.67
N LEU A 660 -4.31 43.64 6.67
CA LEU A 660 -3.37 44.74 6.59
C LEU A 660 -1.98 44.29 7.08
N ILE A 661 -0.94 44.69 6.35
CA ILE A 661 0.45 44.59 6.79
C ILE A 661 1.09 45.98 6.83
N PHE A 662 1.78 46.27 7.93
CA PHE A 662 2.50 47.53 8.16
C PHE A 662 4.00 47.21 8.04
N PRO A 663 4.76 47.82 7.11
CA PRO A 663 6.19 47.57 6.96
C PRO A 663 7.00 48.03 8.19
N PRO A 664 8.22 47.50 8.38
CA PRO A 664 9.14 47.96 9.40
C PRO A 664 9.54 49.43 9.20
N THR A 665 10.06 50.05 10.26
CA THR A 665 10.59 51.41 10.27
C THR A 665 12.09 51.39 10.63
N PRO A 666 12.83 52.50 10.49
CA PRO A 666 14.23 52.58 10.93
C PRO A 666 14.46 52.32 12.43
N THR A 667 13.40 52.31 13.25
CA THR A 667 13.45 52.06 14.70
C THR A 667 12.79 50.75 15.13
N ASP A 668 12.16 50.00 14.20
CA ASP A 668 11.48 48.74 14.50
C ASP A 668 11.45 47.83 13.26
N ASP A 669 12.14 46.69 13.34
CA ASP A 669 12.37 45.76 12.23
C ASP A 669 11.20 44.80 11.93
N LYS A 670 10.06 44.97 12.61
CA LYS A 670 8.88 44.09 12.47
C LYS A 670 7.83 44.58 11.48
N TYR A 671 7.35 43.64 10.67
CA TYR A 671 6.10 43.72 9.94
C TYR A 671 4.92 43.43 10.88
N TYR A 672 4.05 44.40 11.12
CA TYR A 672 2.84 44.18 11.92
C TYR A 672 1.68 43.72 11.04
N VAL A 673 0.94 42.72 11.49
CA VAL A 673 -0.20 42.13 10.77
C VAL A 673 -1.49 42.35 11.54
N LEU A 674 -2.50 42.89 10.86
CA LEU A 674 -3.84 43.12 11.41
C LEU A 674 -4.90 42.47 10.49
N PRO A 675 -5.35 41.25 10.80
CA PRO A 675 -6.28 40.49 9.96
C PRO A 675 -7.75 40.68 10.38
N PHE A 676 -8.65 40.56 9.40
CA PHE A 676 -10.10 40.65 9.57
C PHE A 676 -10.81 39.57 8.73
N PHE A 677 -11.89 38.99 9.26
CA PHE A 677 -12.54 37.80 8.71
C PHE A 677 -14.07 37.87 8.78
N TRP A 678 -14.77 37.41 7.73
CA TRP A 678 -16.23 37.42 7.63
C TRP A 678 -16.84 36.09 7.14
N ILE A 679 -17.99 35.71 7.72
CA ILE A 679 -18.86 34.59 7.30
C ILE A 679 -20.33 35.02 7.41
N PRO A 680 -21.26 34.61 6.53
CA PRO A 680 -22.69 34.91 6.68
C PRO A 680 -23.30 34.26 7.93
N GLU A 681 -24.16 34.97 8.66
CA GLU A 681 -24.66 34.54 9.97
C GLU A 681 -25.51 33.27 9.91
N GLU A 682 -26.40 33.16 8.92
CA GLU A 682 -27.24 31.96 8.74
C GLU A 682 -26.39 30.69 8.54
N ASN A 683 -25.26 30.85 7.84
CA ASN A 683 -24.33 29.77 7.56
C ASN A 683 -23.46 29.38 8.77
N LEU A 684 -23.29 30.25 9.77
CA LEU A 684 -22.35 30.01 10.88
C LEU A 684 -22.68 28.74 11.66
N LYS A 685 -23.96 28.51 12.04
CA LYS A 685 -24.38 27.30 12.76
C LYS A 685 -24.26 26.03 11.91
N LEU A 686 -24.39 26.15 10.58
CA LEU A 686 -24.21 25.03 9.65
C LEU A 686 -22.72 24.72 9.45
N ARG A 687 -21.87 25.73 9.31
CA ARG A 687 -20.42 25.57 9.14
C ARG A 687 -19.73 25.04 10.40
N VAL A 688 -20.13 25.44 11.61
CA VAL A 688 -19.62 24.81 12.85
C VAL A 688 -19.95 23.30 12.90
N ARG A 689 -21.07 22.87 12.31
CA ARG A 689 -21.45 21.45 12.21
C ARG A 689 -20.83 20.70 11.02
N ARG A 690 -20.42 21.41 9.96
CA ARG A 690 -19.89 20.84 8.71
C ARG A 690 -18.36 20.79 8.69
N ASP A 691 -17.73 21.87 9.16
CA ASP A 691 -16.27 22.08 9.15
C ASP A 691 -15.64 21.69 10.51
N HIS A 692 -16.45 21.52 11.57
CA HIS A 692 -16.02 21.30 12.96
C HIS A 692 -15.10 22.39 13.57
N VAL A 693 -14.95 23.52 12.88
CA VAL A 693 -14.21 24.72 13.32
C VAL A 693 -15.07 25.56 14.28
N PRO A 694 -14.52 26.10 15.39
CA PRO A 694 -15.27 26.86 16.39
C PRO A 694 -15.55 28.32 15.99
N TYR A 695 -16.14 28.53 14.81
CA TYR A 695 -16.48 29.86 14.29
C TYR A 695 -17.38 30.67 15.23
N ASP A 696 -18.29 30.02 15.97
CA ASP A 696 -19.17 30.71 16.91
C ASP A 696 -18.41 31.24 18.14
N VAL A 697 -17.36 30.55 18.58
CA VAL A 697 -16.46 31.00 19.66
C VAL A 697 -15.64 32.19 19.17
N TRP A 698 -15.06 32.11 17.97
CA TRP A 698 -14.30 33.22 17.40
C TRP A 698 -15.17 34.46 17.11
N ALA A 699 -16.44 34.26 16.74
CA ALA A 699 -17.41 35.37 16.60
C ALA A 699 -17.71 36.03 17.95
N LYS A 700 -18.00 35.25 18.99
CA LYS A 700 -18.21 35.76 20.37
C LYS A 700 -16.97 36.46 20.94
N GLN A 701 -15.78 36.06 20.52
CA GLN A 701 -14.50 36.67 20.91
C GLN A 701 -14.10 37.87 20.03
N GLY A 702 -14.83 38.18 18.96
CA GLY A 702 -14.54 39.29 18.04
C GLY A 702 -13.41 39.02 17.02
N PHE A 703 -12.82 37.82 17.01
CA PHE A 703 -11.82 37.39 16.02
C PHE A 703 -12.43 37.01 14.66
N LEU A 704 -13.76 36.92 14.59
CA LEU A 704 -14.55 36.69 13.39
C LEU A 704 -15.75 37.64 13.39
N LYS A 705 -16.14 38.16 12.23
CA LYS A 705 -17.35 38.97 12.06
C LYS A 705 -18.41 38.17 11.31
N THR A 706 -19.69 38.40 11.62
CA THR A 706 -20.81 37.95 10.79
C THR A 706 -21.27 39.07 9.86
N THR A 707 -21.88 38.69 8.74
CA THR A 707 -22.79 39.55 7.96
C THR A 707 -24.19 38.96 8.02
N GLU A 708 -25.22 39.81 8.05
CA GLU A 708 -26.62 39.36 7.99
C GLU A 708 -26.88 38.55 6.71
N GLY A 709 -27.89 37.67 6.75
CA GLY A 709 -28.29 36.83 5.63
C GLY A 709 -27.41 35.60 5.39
N ASN A 710 -27.53 35.06 4.17
CA ASN A 710 -26.90 33.80 3.72
C ASN A 710 -25.70 34.00 2.75
N VAL A 711 -25.42 35.24 2.35
CA VAL A 711 -24.35 35.64 1.42
C VAL A 711 -23.58 36.82 2.04
N ILE A 712 -22.31 37.00 1.68
CA ILE A 712 -21.49 38.10 2.20
C ILE A 712 -21.86 39.40 1.47
N HIS A 713 -22.43 40.36 2.21
CA HIS A 713 -22.75 41.69 1.69
C HIS A 713 -21.47 42.55 1.56
N TYR A 714 -20.91 42.65 0.34
CA TYR A 714 -19.65 43.37 0.09
C TYR A 714 -19.65 44.83 0.54
N GLY A 715 -20.78 45.54 0.45
CA GLY A 715 -20.90 46.93 0.95
C GLY A 715 -20.56 47.11 2.43
N PHE A 716 -20.80 46.10 3.29
CA PHE A 716 -20.37 46.13 4.69
C PHE A 716 -18.84 46.08 4.83
N ILE A 717 -18.17 45.36 3.93
CA ILE A 717 -16.70 45.26 3.89
C ILE A 717 -16.12 46.54 3.28
N GLU A 718 -16.76 47.12 2.26
CA GLU A 718 -16.38 48.41 1.66
C GLU A 718 -16.39 49.53 2.72
N SER A 719 -17.48 49.71 3.46
CA SER A 719 -17.53 50.68 4.57
C SER A 719 -16.55 50.37 5.71
N PHE A 720 -16.27 49.09 5.98
CA PHE A 720 -15.27 48.72 6.99
C PHE A 720 -13.84 49.05 6.53
N ILE A 721 -13.52 48.89 5.25
CA ILE A 721 -12.24 49.30 4.66
C ILE A 721 -12.12 50.83 4.64
N GLU A 722 -13.21 51.55 4.33
CA GLU A 722 -13.28 53.01 4.43
C GLU A 722 -12.94 53.50 5.86
N ASP A 723 -13.53 52.87 6.88
CA ASP A 723 -13.28 53.16 8.28
C ASP A 723 -11.90 52.72 8.79
N LEU A 724 -11.21 51.84 8.07
CA LEU A 724 -9.78 51.56 8.28
C LEU A 724 -8.91 52.61 7.59
N GLY A 725 -9.26 53.09 6.39
CA GLY A 725 -8.57 54.18 5.69
C GLY A 725 -8.61 55.51 6.46
N LYS A 726 -9.69 55.78 7.20
CA LYS A 726 -9.78 56.91 8.14
C LYS A 726 -8.82 56.81 9.34
N LYS A 727 -8.22 55.64 9.59
CA LYS A 727 -7.35 55.34 10.74
C LYS A 727 -5.91 55.02 10.34
N TYR A 728 -5.71 54.48 9.14
CA TYR A 728 -4.44 53.93 8.64
C TYR A 728 -4.18 54.38 7.20
N ASN A 729 -2.91 54.62 6.86
CA ASN A 729 -2.50 55.14 5.57
C ASN A 729 -2.33 53.98 4.56
N ILE A 730 -3.47 53.38 4.17
CA ILE A 730 -3.55 52.23 3.25
C ILE A 730 -3.12 52.68 1.85
N LYS A 731 -1.97 52.17 1.38
CA LYS A 731 -1.37 52.57 0.09
C LYS A 731 -1.94 51.83 -1.10
N GLU A 732 -1.94 50.50 -1.04
CA GLU A 732 -2.50 49.62 -2.07
C GLU A 732 -3.24 48.46 -1.42
N ILE A 733 -4.35 48.04 -2.04
CA ILE A 733 -5.08 46.82 -1.70
C ILE A 733 -4.92 45.82 -2.86
N ALA A 734 -4.25 44.70 -2.63
CA ALA A 734 -4.18 43.59 -3.57
C ALA A 734 -5.44 42.71 -3.49
N PHE A 735 -5.98 42.31 -4.64
CA PHE A 735 -7.16 41.44 -4.74
C PHE A 735 -7.03 40.44 -5.91
N ASP A 736 -7.81 39.37 -5.91
CA ASP A 736 -7.84 38.42 -7.03
C ASP A 736 -8.70 38.91 -8.21
N ARG A 737 -8.22 38.67 -9.43
CA ARG A 737 -8.78 39.18 -10.69
C ARG A 737 -10.17 38.64 -11.04
N TRP A 738 -10.64 37.60 -10.36
CA TRP A 738 -11.89 36.91 -10.67
C TRP A 738 -13.00 37.27 -9.68
N GLY A 739 -14.04 37.94 -10.17
CA GLY A 739 -15.34 38.08 -9.48
C GLY A 739 -15.63 39.40 -8.75
N ALA A 740 -14.65 40.31 -8.61
CA ALA A 740 -14.77 41.47 -7.70
C ALA A 740 -15.00 42.85 -8.36
N VAL A 741 -15.31 42.92 -9.66
CA VAL A 741 -15.26 44.17 -10.48
C VAL A 741 -16.00 45.36 -9.85
N GLN A 742 -17.20 45.16 -9.30
CA GLN A 742 -17.98 46.24 -8.67
C GLN A 742 -17.32 46.76 -7.38
N MET A 743 -16.81 45.86 -6.53
CA MET A 743 -16.16 46.24 -5.27
C MET A 743 -14.86 47.00 -5.51
N VAL A 744 -14.13 46.67 -6.58
CA VAL A 744 -12.95 47.43 -7.03
C VAL A 744 -13.34 48.87 -7.38
N GLN A 745 -14.35 49.06 -8.24
CA GLN A 745 -14.84 50.39 -8.62
C GLN A 745 -15.34 51.20 -7.43
N ASN A 746 -16.01 50.56 -6.47
CA ASN A 746 -16.48 51.22 -5.24
C ASN A 746 -15.29 51.67 -4.36
N LEU A 747 -14.28 50.82 -4.15
CA LEU A 747 -13.08 51.16 -3.38
C LEU A 747 -12.20 52.22 -4.07
N GLU A 748 -12.08 52.19 -5.40
CA GLU A 748 -11.43 53.23 -6.20
C GLU A 748 -12.20 54.57 -6.09
N GLY A 749 -13.53 54.53 -6.10
CA GLY A 749 -14.40 55.69 -5.86
C GLY A 749 -14.28 56.28 -4.45
N LEU A 750 -13.91 55.46 -3.45
CA LEU A 750 -13.54 55.89 -2.09
C LEU A 750 -12.08 56.38 -1.99
N GLY A 751 -11.32 56.37 -3.08
CA GLY A 751 -9.95 56.89 -3.16
C GLY A 751 -8.84 55.87 -2.84
N PHE A 752 -9.15 54.58 -2.68
CA PHE A 752 -8.12 53.55 -2.48
C PHE A 752 -7.49 53.13 -3.81
N THR A 753 -6.18 52.90 -3.83
CA THR A 753 -5.52 52.26 -4.98
C THR A 753 -5.68 50.74 -4.87
N VAL A 754 -6.42 50.14 -5.80
CA VAL A 754 -6.74 48.70 -5.79
C VAL A 754 -5.99 48.01 -6.93
N VAL A 755 -5.26 46.93 -6.65
CA VAL A 755 -4.28 46.35 -7.59
C VAL A 755 -4.54 44.86 -7.88
N PRO A 756 -4.75 44.46 -9.15
CA PRO A 756 -5.11 43.09 -9.52
C PRO A 756 -3.92 42.14 -9.40
N PHE A 757 -3.95 41.25 -8.40
CA PHE A 757 -2.91 40.26 -8.11
C PHE A 757 -3.04 38.98 -8.96
N GLY A 758 -2.02 38.11 -8.94
CA GLY A 758 -1.97 36.88 -9.75
C GLY A 758 -1.83 35.60 -8.92
N GLN A 759 -2.77 34.67 -9.04
CA GLN A 759 -2.76 33.37 -8.33
C GLN A 759 -1.74 32.34 -8.84
N GLY A 760 -0.91 32.71 -9.81
CA GLY A 760 0.11 31.87 -10.43
C GLY A 760 1.47 31.94 -9.70
N TYR A 761 2.32 30.93 -9.91
CA TYR A 761 3.65 30.82 -9.26
C TYR A 761 4.52 32.07 -9.40
N LYS A 762 4.45 32.77 -10.55
CA LYS A 762 5.22 33.99 -10.83
C LYS A 762 5.02 35.08 -9.77
N ASP A 763 3.77 35.32 -9.40
CA ASP A 763 3.41 36.41 -8.49
C ASP A 763 3.28 35.92 -7.04
N MET A 764 2.79 34.70 -6.82
CA MET A 764 2.70 34.09 -5.47
C MET A 764 4.04 33.68 -4.87
N SER A 765 5.03 33.23 -5.66
CA SER A 765 6.24 32.63 -5.07
C SER A 765 7.15 33.60 -4.31
N PRO A 766 7.41 34.85 -4.77
CA PRO A 766 8.22 35.80 -4.00
C PRO A 766 7.67 36.11 -2.60
N PRO A 767 6.41 36.57 -2.42
CA PRO A 767 5.87 36.87 -1.09
C PRO A 767 5.69 35.62 -0.23
N THR A 768 5.36 34.45 -0.81
CA THR A 768 5.27 33.19 -0.04
C THR A 768 6.65 32.80 0.54
N LYS A 769 7.73 32.96 -0.22
CA LYS A 769 9.10 32.71 0.26
C LYS A 769 9.53 33.73 1.32
N GLU A 770 9.19 35.01 1.14
CA GLU A 770 9.54 36.05 2.11
C GLU A 770 8.75 35.90 3.42
N LEU A 771 7.48 35.49 3.39
CA LEU A 771 6.67 35.21 4.59
C LEU A 771 7.31 34.14 5.48
N MET A 772 7.84 33.07 4.89
CA MET A 772 8.63 32.06 5.61
C MET A 772 9.88 32.68 6.25
N LYS A 773 10.65 33.43 5.46
CA LYS A 773 11.89 34.07 5.90
C LYS A 773 11.67 35.05 7.07
N ILE A 774 10.71 35.95 6.99
CA ILE A 774 10.43 36.90 8.10
C ILE A 774 9.85 36.20 9.35
N THR A 775 9.21 35.04 9.20
CA THR A 775 8.79 34.21 10.35
C THR A 775 10.01 33.57 11.03
N LEU A 776 10.92 32.96 10.26
CA LEU A 776 12.14 32.36 10.79
C LEU A 776 13.10 33.42 11.40
N GLU A 777 13.15 34.63 10.84
CA GLU A 777 13.88 35.78 11.39
C GLU A 777 13.16 36.48 12.56
N LYS A 778 11.92 36.07 12.90
CA LYS A 778 11.04 36.69 13.92
C LYS A 778 10.72 38.17 13.69
N LYS A 779 10.69 38.59 12.42
CA LYS A 779 10.38 39.96 11.96
C LYS A 779 8.91 40.16 11.58
N ILE A 780 8.02 39.29 12.03
CA ILE A 780 6.58 39.42 11.84
C ILE A 780 5.88 39.42 13.21
N ALA A 781 4.92 40.31 13.38
CA ALA A 781 4.14 40.48 14.61
C ALA A 781 2.64 40.35 14.27
N HIS A 782 2.05 39.19 14.56
CA HIS A 782 0.66 38.87 14.20
C HIS A 782 -0.27 38.69 15.42
N GLY A 783 0.18 39.06 16.62
CA GLY A 783 -0.65 39.13 17.83
C GLY A 783 -1.27 37.80 18.28
N GLY A 784 -0.79 36.67 17.78
CA GLY A 784 -1.37 35.34 18.07
C GLY A 784 -2.80 35.12 17.54
N HIS A 785 -3.28 35.92 16.58
CA HIS A 785 -4.69 35.90 16.15
C HIS A 785 -5.18 34.49 15.75
N PRO A 786 -6.18 33.90 16.43
CA PRO A 786 -6.44 32.46 16.37
C PRO A 786 -6.91 31.97 15.00
N VAL A 787 -7.75 32.75 14.30
CA VAL A 787 -8.23 32.40 12.95
C VAL A 787 -7.06 32.34 11.94
N LEU A 788 -6.17 33.32 11.97
CA LEU A 788 -4.99 33.37 11.09
C LEU A 788 -4.00 32.26 11.45
N ARG A 789 -3.77 32.02 12.74
CA ARG A 789 -2.93 30.90 13.22
C ARG A 789 -3.47 29.54 12.73
N TRP A 790 -4.78 29.33 12.78
CA TRP A 790 -5.42 28.13 12.24
C TRP A 790 -5.22 28.02 10.72
N MET A 791 -5.45 29.09 9.95
CA MET A 791 -5.19 29.12 8.51
C MET A 791 -3.72 28.82 8.16
N MET A 792 -2.76 29.25 8.99
CA MET A 792 -1.34 28.94 8.83
C MET A 792 -0.97 27.49 9.24
N ASP A 793 -1.73 26.86 10.14
CA ASP A 793 -1.60 25.44 10.49
C ASP A 793 -2.07 24.52 9.33
N ASN A 794 -3.03 25.01 8.53
CA ASN A 794 -3.68 24.25 7.45
C ASN A 794 -2.94 24.31 6.10
N ILE A 795 -2.03 25.27 5.92
CA ILE A 795 -1.55 25.67 4.59
C ILE A 795 -0.67 24.60 3.93
N TYR A 796 -1.15 24.08 2.80
CA TYR A 796 -0.34 23.33 1.85
C TYR A 796 0.23 24.27 0.80
N VAL A 797 1.53 24.11 0.50
CA VAL A 797 2.24 24.86 -0.52
C VAL A 797 2.78 23.90 -1.58
N LYS A 798 2.43 24.19 -2.84
CA LYS A 798 2.81 23.40 -4.00
C LYS A 798 4.03 24.01 -4.67
N THR A 799 4.95 23.16 -5.13
CA THR A 799 6.21 23.54 -5.77
C THR A 799 6.20 23.14 -7.24
N ASP A 800 6.70 24.00 -8.13
CA ASP A 800 6.90 23.69 -9.55
C ASP A 800 8.31 23.09 -9.82
N PRO A 801 8.59 22.54 -11.03
CA PRO A 801 9.90 21.98 -11.36
C PRO A 801 11.07 23.00 -11.37
N ALA A 802 10.78 24.30 -11.29
CA ALA A 802 11.78 25.37 -11.19
C ALA A 802 11.99 25.86 -9.74
N GLY A 803 11.33 25.24 -8.75
CA GLY A 803 11.44 25.61 -7.35
C GLY A 803 10.63 26.86 -6.95
N ASN A 804 9.69 27.31 -7.79
CA ASN A 804 8.70 28.30 -7.38
C ASN A 804 7.61 27.64 -6.53
N ILE A 805 7.07 28.38 -5.57
CA ILE A 805 6.08 27.85 -4.62
C ILE A 805 4.79 28.69 -4.66
N LYS A 806 3.64 28.09 -4.37
CA LYS A 806 2.40 28.84 -4.13
C LYS A 806 1.45 28.09 -3.18
N PRO A 807 0.57 28.79 -2.43
CA PRO A 807 -0.53 28.15 -1.73
C PRO A 807 -1.44 27.36 -2.67
N ASP A 808 -1.98 26.25 -2.18
CA ASP A 808 -2.92 25.38 -2.89
C ASP A 808 -4.17 25.16 -2.02
N LYS A 809 -5.28 25.81 -2.38
CA LYS A 809 -6.57 25.72 -1.66
C LYS A 809 -7.22 24.33 -1.75
N GLU A 810 -6.88 23.50 -2.75
CA GLU A 810 -7.42 22.14 -2.92
C GLU A 810 -6.67 21.10 -2.07
N LYS A 811 -5.37 21.35 -1.79
CA LYS A 811 -4.51 20.45 -1.02
C LYS A 811 -4.30 20.85 0.44
N SER A 812 -4.71 22.05 0.83
CA SER A 812 -4.70 22.47 2.24
C SER A 812 -5.75 21.68 3.02
N THR A 813 -5.49 21.35 4.28
CA THR A 813 -6.37 20.46 5.05
C THR A 813 -7.71 21.10 5.40
N GLU A 814 -7.75 22.43 5.43
CA GLU A 814 -8.88 23.27 5.81
C GLU A 814 -8.70 24.66 5.14
N LYS A 815 -9.57 25.63 5.44
CA LYS A 815 -9.49 26.99 4.88
C LYS A 815 -8.16 27.72 5.16
N ILE A 816 -7.73 28.52 4.20
CA ILE A 816 -6.45 29.27 4.20
C ILE A 816 -6.57 30.73 3.71
N ASP A 817 -7.78 31.26 3.56
CA ASP A 817 -8.04 32.52 2.84
C ASP A 817 -7.29 33.73 3.45
N GLY A 818 -7.13 33.76 4.79
CA GLY A 818 -6.30 34.75 5.48
C GLY A 818 -4.81 34.64 5.24
N ALA A 819 -4.29 33.43 5.00
CA ALA A 819 -2.90 33.24 4.63
C ALA A 819 -2.64 33.73 3.20
N VAL A 820 -3.58 33.48 2.28
CA VAL A 820 -3.55 34.01 0.91
C VAL A 820 -3.64 35.55 0.92
N ALA A 821 -4.57 36.12 1.69
CA ALA A 821 -4.68 37.57 1.88
C ALA A 821 -3.40 38.19 2.48
N LEU A 822 -2.78 37.56 3.49
CA LEU A 822 -1.50 38.02 4.05
C LEU A 822 -0.36 38.01 3.01
N ILE A 823 -0.27 36.95 2.19
CA ILE A 823 0.73 36.84 1.12
C ILE A 823 0.52 37.94 0.05
N MET A 824 -0.73 38.25 -0.30
CA MET A 824 -1.06 39.36 -1.19
C MET A 824 -0.69 40.73 -0.59
N ALA A 825 -0.97 40.96 0.70
CA ALA A 825 -0.58 42.19 1.40
C ALA A 825 0.94 42.38 1.46
N LEU A 826 1.69 41.30 1.76
CA LEU A 826 3.14 41.30 1.85
C LEU A 826 3.80 41.61 0.50
N ASP A 827 3.28 41.10 -0.62
CA ASP A 827 3.76 41.43 -1.97
C ASP A 827 3.73 42.94 -2.25
N ARG A 828 2.62 43.60 -1.90
CA ARG A 828 2.46 45.06 -2.05
C ARG A 828 3.52 45.79 -1.23
N SER A 829 3.72 45.40 0.02
CA SER A 829 4.73 45.97 0.92
C SER A 829 6.15 45.83 0.36
N ILE A 830 6.53 44.64 -0.13
CA ILE A 830 7.86 44.38 -0.72
C ILE A 830 8.11 45.27 -1.93
N ARG A 831 7.12 45.43 -2.81
CA ARG A 831 7.28 46.19 -4.07
C ARG A 831 7.43 47.71 -3.86
N HIS A 832 6.91 48.26 -2.77
CA HIS A 832 7.13 49.67 -2.42
C HIS A 832 8.36 49.90 -1.54
N GLY A 833 8.77 48.93 -0.72
CA GLY A 833 10.02 48.99 0.06
C GLY A 833 11.28 49.12 -0.81
N ASN A 834 11.26 48.62 -2.04
CA ASN A 834 12.38 48.70 -3.00
C ASN A 834 12.49 50.05 -3.76
N LYS A 835 11.96 51.16 -3.22
CA LYS A 835 12.14 52.50 -3.79
C LYS A 835 13.35 53.21 -3.16
N GLU A 836 14.48 53.16 -3.85
CA GLU A 836 15.64 54.04 -3.60
C GLU A 836 15.19 55.51 -3.47
N SER A 837 15.87 56.27 -2.62
CA SER A 837 15.48 57.64 -2.34
C SER A 837 15.74 58.54 -3.55
N VAL A 838 14.77 59.38 -3.92
CA VAL A 838 14.92 60.34 -5.03
C VAL A 838 16.09 61.31 -4.78
N TYR A 839 16.44 61.53 -3.51
CA TYR A 839 17.59 62.34 -3.10
C TYR A 839 18.94 61.69 -3.44
N GLU A 840 19.05 60.36 -3.44
CA GLU A 840 20.27 59.64 -3.86
C GLU A 840 20.52 59.79 -5.37
N LYS A 841 19.45 59.93 -6.17
CA LYS A 841 19.53 60.11 -7.63
C LYS A 841 19.65 61.56 -8.10
N ARG A 842 19.58 62.55 -7.21
CA ARG A 842 19.61 63.98 -7.58
C ARG A 842 20.56 64.84 -6.74
N GLY A 843 21.03 64.35 -5.60
CA GLY A 843 21.78 65.12 -4.62
C GLY A 843 20.92 66.17 -3.90
N MET A 844 21.44 66.71 -2.80
CA MET A 844 20.89 67.93 -2.21
C MET A 844 21.45 69.14 -2.96
N ARG A 845 20.56 69.99 -3.50
CA ARG A 845 20.98 71.27 -4.11
C ARG A 845 21.32 72.27 -3.02
N SER A 846 22.55 72.76 -3.04
CA SER A 846 22.95 73.97 -2.31
C SER A 846 22.35 75.21 -2.98
N PHE A 847 22.22 76.31 -2.24
CA PHE A 847 21.70 77.59 -2.73
C PHE A 847 22.83 78.53 -3.25
N LEU A 848 23.92 77.96 -3.79
CA LEU A 848 25.13 78.68 -4.18
C LEU A 848 25.73 78.25 -5.54
N ASP A 849 24.95 77.56 -6.38
CA ASP A 849 25.23 77.27 -7.80
C ASP A 849 24.01 77.66 -8.67
#